data_AF-A0A8X8Y4J3-F1
#
_entry.id   AF-A0A8X8Y4J3-F1
#
_cell.length_a   1.000
_cell.length_b   1.000
_cell.length_c   1.000
_cell.angle_alpha   90.00
_cell.angle_beta   90.00
_cell.angle_gamma   90.00
#
_symmetry.space_group_name_H-M   'P 1'
#
loop_
_entity.id
_entity.type
_entity.pdbx_description
1 polymer ?
#
loop_
_entity_poly.entity_id
_entity_poly.type
_entity_poly.pdbx_seq_one_letter_code
_entity_poly.pdbx_strand_id
1 'polypeptide(L)'
;MSASLHSQGLILQLLILALSILTLHASEPPLTLDYYKSTCPSVLEVVQKEMECAVLSDPRNAALILRLHFHDCFVQGCDASVLLDDTITLQGEKKASNNIHALKGFRIIDRIKNRLESDCPATVSCADILTIAARDAVILVGGPYWPVPLGRKDSKTAGYALSDANLPTADDGLPSIISKFIYQGLSVTDMVALSGAHTIGMARCVNFRDRIYGDFSTTAGTNPTSKSYLSKLKSVCSPIKGSSDQNESAMDYVTPNLFDNSYYQMLLRGEGLINSDQELYSSVLAVETKKLVQKYAENAVAFFEQFAESMVKLGNITNADTYTNGELLPAHFIATLFRRLAKQFRASINCYKCPNSNIISSVAIDFSRISFDLTMIEVEKDSVRDLISDLPDSIVETILTKLPIKDVVRTSILSTRWRYRWASITNLVFDDRGVAEYEEIVHFIQKFLLLHDGPIHKFSVQSSYMRGSAEVDQWFLFLSRREAKELIIELGEDEWFRAHSSLFSFKHLTRLELVHCELCPPPDFKGFMWLKHIDFQQVVFPQDDYDRLIAGCPLLETLTLPSYDSIELTIHAPNLKYLTVDGEFMELCLAHTPLLVAVNINLYMSDHIVEHLEQSSSCNLDKCFLVVLPSSRGWLGRCTLSRYYFVSVGIGHGRSLMTYHHLKYIELYEVSFEDLKEVSVVLQLIVNSPLLKTLQVSVSTASRTKVEPEDLQFWDKNAFDDATLHELKTVKLSDVSGMPVEMGFIKFLLEHSPCLEEMTIRPTNMTDASVSMLVELASFRRASPQASVVFIHDPM
;
A
#
# COMPACT_ATOMS: atom_id res chain seq x y z
N MET A 1 -93.80 9.14 1.39
CA MET A 1 -92.66 9.97 1.84
C MET A 1 -91.72 9.26 2.83
N SER A 2 -91.77 7.93 2.99
CA SER A 2 -90.89 7.20 3.94
C SER A 2 -89.63 6.58 3.29
N ALA A 3 -89.62 6.32 1.98
CA ALA A 3 -88.47 5.69 1.30
C ALA A 3 -87.29 6.65 1.05
N SER A 4 -87.54 7.96 1.03
CA SER A 4 -86.53 9.00 0.77
C SER A 4 -85.60 9.25 1.96
N LEU A 5 -86.11 9.09 3.20
CA LEU A 5 -85.36 9.38 4.42
C LEU A 5 -84.37 8.26 4.78
N HIS A 6 -84.66 7.01 4.43
CA HIS A 6 -83.72 5.90 4.66
C HIS A 6 -82.48 5.93 3.76
N SER A 7 -82.60 6.39 2.50
CA SER A 7 -81.43 6.50 1.61
C SER A 7 -80.49 7.64 2.03
N GLN A 8 -81.02 8.75 2.53
CA GLN A 8 -80.22 9.88 3.00
C GLN A 8 -79.49 9.57 4.31
N GLY A 9 -80.10 8.77 5.21
CA GLY A 9 -79.45 8.27 6.42
C GLY A 9 -78.28 7.32 6.13
N LEU A 10 -78.42 6.44 5.15
CA LEU A 10 -77.34 5.53 4.74
C LEU A 10 -76.17 6.28 4.10
N ILE A 11 -76.45 7.29 3.27
CA ILE A 11 -75.43 8.12 2.63
C ILE A 11 -74.67 8.95 3.67
N LEU A 12 -75.37 9.51 4.67
CA LEU A 12 -74.75 10.25 5.76
C LEU A 12 -73.92 9.33 6.68
N GLN A 13 -74.38 8.10 6.96
CA GLN A 13 -73.60 7.11 7.71
C GLN A 13 -72.36 6.63 6.94
N LEU A 14 -72.46 6.44 5.62
CA LEU A 14 -71.32 6.10 4.77
C LEU A 14 -70.32 7.27 4.64
N LEU A 15 -70.79 8.52 4.61
CA LEU A 15 -69.94 9.71 4.62
C LEU A 15 -69.25 9.92 5.96
N ILE A 16 -69.92 9.65 7.09
CA ILE A 16 -69.31 9.70 8.43
C ILE A 16 -68.31 8.55 8.60
N LEU A 17 -68.62 7.35 8.10
CA LEU A 17 -67.68 6.22 8.10
C LEU A 17 -66.45 6.52 7.22
N ALA A 18 -66.66 7.10 6.02
CA ALA A 18 -65.58 7.54 5.14
C ALA A 18 -64.74 8.69 5.73
N LEU A 19 -65.36 9.64 6.44
CA LEU A 19 -64.64 10.69 7.18
C LEU A 19 -63.85 10.12 8.36
N SER A 20 -64.39 9.11 9.06
CA SER A 20 -63.68 8.42 10.15
C SER A 20 -62.52 7.54 9.67
N ILE A 21 -62.60 7.02 8.43
CA ILE A 21 -61.50 6.31 7.74
C ILE A 21 -60.44 7.31 7.25
N LEU A 22 -60.82 8.55 6.92
CA LEU A 22 -59.90 9.65 6.56
C LEU A 22 -59.24 10.32 7.77
N THR A 23 -59.70 10.04 9.00
CA THR A 23 -59.05 10.45 10.25
C THR A 23 -58.33 9.30 10.96
N LEU A 24 -57.93 8.25 10.23
CA LEU A 24 -56.72 7.54 10.62
C LEU A 24 -55.57 8.54 10.43
N HIS A 25 -55.30 9.35 11.47
CA HIS A 25 -53.92 9.76 11.71
C HIS A 25 -53.14 8.46 11.64
N ALA A 26 -52.29 8.32 10.62
CA ALA A 26 -51.33 7.23 10.60
C ALA A 26 -50.54 7.37 11.90
N SER A 27 -50.89 6.58 12.91
CA SER A 27 -50.11 6.50 14.13
C SER A 27 -48.72 6.08 13.69
N GLU A 28 -47.71 6.86 14.06
CA GLU A 28 -46.29 6.59 13.83
C GLU A 28 -46.02 5.08 13.98
N PRO A 29 -45.60 4.35 12.93
CA PRO A 29 -45.05 3.02 13.12
C PRO A 29 -43.96 3.11 14.20
N PRO A 30 -44.16 2.42 15.33
CA PRO A 30 -43.25 2.56 16.46
C PRO A 30 -41.86 2.09 16.07
N LEU A 31 -40.83 2.74 16.60
CA LEU A 31 -39.46 2.24 16.47
C LEU A 31 -39.39 0.82 17.06
N THR A 32 -38.74 -0.11 16.36
CA THR A 32 -38.70 -1.53 16.74
C THR A 32 -37.27 -2.07 16.73
N LEU A 33 -37.00 -3.09 17.55
CA LEU A 33 -35.67 -3.69 17.64
C LEU A 33 -35.30 -4.53 16.41
N ASP A 34 -36.29 -5.00 15.66
CA ASP A 34 -36.14 -5.89 14.52
C ASP A 34 -36.43 -5.23 13.17
N TYR A 35 -36.48 -3.89 13.12
CA TYR A 35 -36.81 -3.10 11.93
C TYR A 35 -36.02 -3.53 10.66
N TYR A 36 -34.70 -3.74 10.78
CA TYR A 36 -33.85 -4.16 9.65
C TYR A 36 -33.63 -5.67 9.55
N LYS A 37 -34.27 -6.49 10.38
CA LYS A 37 -33.99 -7.93 10.48
C LYS A 37 -34.16 -8.68 9.15
N SER A 38 -35.08 -8.24 8.29
CA SER A 38 -35.33 -8.84 6.97
C SER A 38 -34.70 -8.07 5.81
N THR A 39 -34.45 -6.77 5.96
CA THR A 39 -34.03 -5.87 4.88
C THR A 39 -32.52 -5.60 4.89
N CYS A 40 -31.89 -5.52 6.06
CA CYS A 40 -30.45 -5.45 6.22
C CYS A 40 -29.98 -6.23 7.47
N PRO A 41 -29.94 -7.58 7.40
CA PRO A 41 -29.62 -8.41 8.56
C PRO A 41 -28.22 -8.15 9.15
N SER A 42 -27.28 -7.66 8.34
CA SER A 42 -25.89 -7.36 8.73
C SER A 42 -25.70 -6.01 9.43
N VAL A 43 -26.76 -5.18 9.57
CA VAL A 43 -26.60 -3.78 10.02
C VAL A 43 -25.89 -3.65 11.37
N LEU A 44 -26.28 -4.45 12.36
CA LEU A 44 -25.71 -4.38 13.71
C LEU A 44 -24.25 -4.83 13.71
N GLU A 45 -23.92 -5.90 12.96
CA GLU A 45 -22.56 -6.43 12.86
C GLU A 45 -21.62 -5.45 12.17
N VAL A 46 -22.07 -4.83 11.06
CA VAL A 46 -21.27 -3.86 10.31
C VAL A 46 -20.98 -2.61 11.15
N VAL A 47 -22.00 -2.05 11.80
CA VAL A 47 -21.81 -0.87 12.67
C VAL A 47 -20.85 -1.20 13.81
N GLN A 48 -21.05 -2.35 14.47
CA GLN A 48 -20.20 -2.80 15.56
C GLN A 48 -18.74 -2.92 15.12
N LYS A 49 -18.46 -3.62 14.02
CA LYS A 49 -17.09 -3.85 13.52
C LYS A 49 -16.39 -2.53 13.16
N GLU A 50 -17.10 -1.62 12.51
CA GLU A 50 -16.54 -0.32 12.15
C GLU A 50 -16.28 0.56 13.38
N MET A 51 -17.10 0.43 14.42
CA MET A 51 -16.90 1.09 15.71
C MET A 51 -15.77 0.47 16.53
N GLU A 52 -15.63 -0.86 16.53
CA GLU A 52 -14.48 -1.57 17.12
C GLU A 52 -13.18 -1.03 16.53
N CYS A 53 -13.07 -1.03 15.21
CA CYS A 53 -11.94 -0.45 14.50
C CYS A 53 -11.70 1.03 14.85
N ALA A 54 -12.75 1.84 14.98
CA ALA A 54 -12.62 3.26 15.33
C ALA A 54 -12.11 3.44 16.76
N VAL A 55 -12.72 2.77 17.74
CA VAL A 55 -12.37 2.91 19.17
C VAL A 55 -11.02 2.30 19.48
N LEU A 56 -10.66 1.18 18.83
CA LEU A 56 -9.33 0.56 18.99
C LEU A 56 -8.22 1.44 18.43
N SER A 57 -8.48 2.19 17.35
CA SER A 57 -7.54 3.16 16.80
C SER A 57 -7.31 4.40 17.70
N ASP A 58 -8.38 4.88 18.33
CA ASP A 58 -8.35 5.99 19.29
C ASP A 58 -9.61 5.88 20.19
N PRO A 59 -9.44 5.56 21.49
CA PRO A 59 -10.56 5.42 22.43
C PRO A 59 -11.45 6.66 22.52
N ARG A 60 -10.91 7.85 22.21
CA ARG A 60 -11.69 9.10 22.20
C ARG A 60 -12.83 9.07 21.19
N ASN A 61 -12.73 8.25 20.15
CA ASN A 61 -13.80 8.09 19.15
C ASN A 61 -15.13 7.66 19.79
N ALA A 62 -15.10 6.93 20.91
CA ALA A 62 -16.31 6.59 21.65
C ALA A 62 -17.06 7.85 22.14
N ALA A 63 -16.33 8.77 22.79
CA ALA A 63 -16.89 10.03 23.27
C ALA A 63 -17.35 10.94 22.12
N LEU A 64 -16.63 10.94 20.98
CA LEU A 64 -17.00 11.74 19.80
C LEU A 64 -18.35 11.30 19.22
N ILE A 65 -18.56 9.99 19.04
CA ILE A 65 -19.80 9.45 18.46
C ILE A 65 -20.96 9.58 19.44
N LEU A 66 -20.72 9.33 20.74
CA LEU A 66 -21.74 9.54 21.77
C LEU A 66 -22.22 11.00 21.81
N ARG A 67 -21.29 11.96 21.78
CA ARG A 67 -21.63 13.39 21.73
C ARG A 67 -22.33 13.76 20.42
N LEU A 68 -21.91 13.20 19.29
CA LEU A 68 -22.56 13.46 18.00
C LEU A 68 -24.02 13.01 18.00
N HIS A 69 -24.33 11.85 18.59
CA HIS A 69 -25.69 11.37 18.76
C HIS A 69 -26.54 12.25 19.69
N PHE A 70 -25.97 12.70 20.83
CA PHE A 70 -26.65 13.66 21.70
C PHE A 70 -27.01 14.96 20.96
N HIS A 71 -26.07 15.50 20.20
CA HIS A 71 -26.28 16.73 19.43
C HIS A 71 -27.32 16.58 18.33
N ASP A 72 -27.39 15.43 17.67
CA ASP A 72 -28.47 15.10 16.73
C ASP A 72 -29.83 15.13 17.45
N CYS A 73 -30.00 14.31 18.49
CA CYS A 73 -31.28 14.17 19.18
C CYS A 73 -31.79 15.46 19.85
N PHE A 74 -30.90 16.35 20.32
CA PHE A 74 -31.28 17.61 20.97
C PHE A 74 -31.67 18.72 19.98
N VAL A 75 -31.44 18.54 18.70
CA VAL A 75 -31.75 19.52 17.65
C VAL A 75 -32.70 18.84 16.70
N GLN A 76 -33.97 19.25 16.71
CA GLN A 76 -35.02 18.72 15.82
C GLN A 76 -35.18 17.18 15.82
N GLY A 77 -34.81 16.50 16.91
CA GLY A 77 -34.96 15.04 17.10
C GLY A 77 -33.84 14.23 16.45
N CYS A 78 -33.77 12.93 16.75
CA CYS A 78 -32.73 12.04 16.23
C CYS A 78 -32.99 11.74 14.75
N ASP A 79 -32.57 12.63 13.87
CA ASP A 79 -32.94 12.61 12.45
C ASP A 79 -31.76 12.84 11.49
N ALA A 80 -30.53 12.70 11.98
CA ALA A 80 -29.28 12.88 11.25
C ALA A 80 -29.07 14.27 10.63
N SER A 81 -29.83 15.28 11.03
CA SER A 81 -29.66 16.66 10.55
C SER A 81 -28.28 17.22 10.88
N VAL A 82 -27.69 16.80 12.00
CA VAL A 82 -26.33 17.19 12.40
C VAL A 82 -25.27 16.77 11.37
N LEU A 83 -25.57 15.75 10.54
CA LEU A 83 -24.67 15.22 9.53
C LEU A 83 -24.71 16.00 8.22
N LEU A 84 -25.70 16.87 8.00
CA LEU A 84 -25.84 17.65 6.78
C LEU A 84 -24.74 18.72 6.68
N ASP A 85 -24.06 18.76 5.53
CA ASP A 85 -23.14 19.83 5.17
C ASP A 85 -23.91 21.05 4.63
N ASP A 86 -23.31 22.24 4.74
CA ASP A 86 -23.84 23.44 4.09
C ASP A 86 -23.97 23.25 2.57
N THR A 87 -25.08 23.74 2.02
CA THR A 87 -25.27 23.92 0.58
C THR A 87 -25.57 25.39 0.27
N ILE A 88 -25.79 25.74 -1.00
CA ILE A 88 -26.18 27.11 -1.39
C ILE A 88 -27.48 27.55 -0.67
N THR A 89 -28.37 26.60 -0.39
CA THR A 89 -29.71 26.86 0.16
C THR A 89 -29.92 26.33 1.57
N LEU A 90 -28.98 25.55 2.12
CA LEU A 90 -29.07 24.94 3.44
C LEU A 90 -27.88 25.35 4.30
N GLN A 91 -28.16 25.88 5.49
CA GLN A 91 -27.14 26.12 6.52
C GLN A 91 -27.11 24.92 7.48
N GLY A 92 -26.03 24.15 7.46
CA GLY A 92 -25.86 22.94 8.26
C GLY A 92 -25.46 23.24 9.71
N GLU A 93 -25.84 22.37 10.63
CA GLU A 93 -25.59 22.52 12.07
C GLU A 93 -24.11 22.46 12.44
N LYS A 94 -23.25 21.91 11.59
CA LYS A 94 -21.80 21.77 11.86
C LYS A 94 -21.09 23.12 12.10
N LYS A 95 -21.68 24.22 11.63
CA LYS A 95 -21.16 25.58 11.82
C LYS A 95 -21.86 26.36 12.93
N ALA A 96 -22.81 25.76 13.66
CA ALA A 96 -23.43 26.39 14.83
C ALA A 96 -22.38 26.60 15.93
N SER A 97 -22.60 27.56 16.82
CA SER A 97 -21.59 28.00 17.79
C SER A 97 -21.12 26.85 18.70
N ASN A 98 -22.04 25.99 19.12
CA ASN A 98 -21.80 24.83 19.99
C ASN A 98 -21.14 23.64 19.27
N ASN A 99 -21.14 23.65 17.93
CA ASN A 99 -20.67 22.55 17.09
C ASN A 99 -19.35 22.87 16.40
N ILE A 100 -19.13 24.13 16.02
CA ILE A 100 -17.98 24.56 15.22
C ILE A 100 -16.68 24.34 15.99
N HIS A 101 -15.73 23.65 15.34
CA HIS A 101 -14.46 23.21 15.94
C HIS A 101 -14.59 22.29 17.17
N ALA A 102 -15.80 21.77 17.45
CA ALA A 102 -16.09 20.94 18.61
C ALA A 102 -16.56 19.53 18.23
N LEU A 103 -17.55 19.41 17.33
CA LEU A 103 -18.01 18.10 16.85
C LEU A 103 -16.97 17.48 15.91
N LYS A 104 -16.67 16.20 16.15
CA LYS A 104 -15.78 15.35 15.36
C LYS A 104 -16.48 14.00 15.16
N GLY A 105 -15.87 13.06 14.43
CA GLY A 105 -16.41 11.71 14.26
C GLY A 105 -17.32 11.50 13.04
N PHE A 106 -17.69 12.55 12.30
CA PHE A 106 -18.50 12.45 11.06
C PHE A 106 -17.96 11.40 10.06
N ARG A 107 -16.64 11.30 9.92
CA ARG A 107 -15.98 10.34 9.01
C ARG A 107 -16.20 8.88 9.38
N ILE A 108 -16.44 8.59 10.66
CA ILE A 108 -16.74 7.23 11.13
C ILE A 108 -18.14 6.84 10.65
N ILE A 109 -19.10 7.76 10.81
CA ILE A 109 -20.47 7.59 10.30
C ILE A 109 -20.48 7.43 8.78
N ASP A 110 -19.70 8.25 8.05
CA ASP A 110 -19.56 8.10 6.58
C ASP A 110 -19.06 6.70 6.20
N ARG A 111 -18.07 6.17 6.94
CA ARG A 111 -17.49 4.85 6.65
C ARG A 111 -18.51 3.74 6.89
N ILE A 112 -19.21 3.79 8.01
CA ILE A 112 -20.29 2.85 8.34
C ILE A 112 -21.38 2.89 7.26
N LYS A 113 -21.84 4.10 6.91
CA LYS A 113 -22.87 4.29 5.88
C LYS A 113 -22.42 3.73 4.53
N ASN A 114 -21.20 4.00 4.10
CA ASN A 114 -20.66 3.46 2.85
C ASN A 114 -20.62 1.93 2.83
N ARG A 115 -20.29 1.29 3.97
CA ARG A 115 -20.26 -0.16 4.07
C ARG A 115 -21.67 -0.76 4.06
N LEU A 116 -22.60 -0.14 4.76
CA LEU A 116 -24.00 -0.57 4.74
C LEU A 116 -24.64 -0.38 3.36
N GLU A 117 -24.34 0.70 2.65
CA GLU A 117 -24.84 0.91 1.29
C GLU A 117 -24.29 -0.12 0.28
N SER A 118 -23.11 -0.71 0.53
CA SER A 118 -22.62 -1.82 -0.31
C SER A 118 -23.36 -3.13 -0.07
N ASP A 119 -23.84 -3.33 1.16
CA ASP A 119 -24.43 -4.60 1.60
C ASP A 119 -25.96 -4.59 1.46
N CYS A 120 -26.59 -3.45 1.78
CA CYS A 120 -28.03 -3.21 1.73
C CYS A 120 -28.33 -1.78 1.23
N PRO A 121 -28.28 -1.57 -0.11
CA PRO A 121 -28.43 -0.25 -0.71
C PRO A 121 -29.73 0.45 -0.30
N ALA A 122 -29.64 1.76 -0.03
CA ALA A 122 -30.75 2.66 0.29
C ALA A 122 -31.72 2.09 1.34
N THR A 123 -31.19 1.37 2.33
CA THR A 123 -32.01 0.66 3.33
C THR A 123 -31.89 1.26 4.73
N VAL A 124 -30.67 1.47 5.22
CA VAL A 124 -30.43 1.90 6.61
C VAL A 124 -30.27 3.41 6.69
N SER A 125 -31.03 4.07 7.57
CA SER A 125 -30.93 5.52 7.77
C SER A 125 -29.65 5.91 8.52
N CYS A 126 -29.18 7.13 8.27
CA CYS A 126 -28.03 7.71 8.96
C CYS A 126 -28.34 7.99 10.43
N ALA A 127 -29.59 8.33 10.74
CA ALA A 127 -30.07 8.50 12.11
C ALA A 127 -29.97 7.19 12.92
N ASP A 128 -30.36 6.06 12.33
CA ASP A 128 -30.20 4.76 12.98
C ASP A 128 -28.73 4.34 13.07
N ILE A 129 -27.91 4.61 12.06
CA ILE A 129 -26.46 4.37 12.15
C ILE A 129 -25.85 5.11 13.34
N LEU A 130 -26.15 6.40 13.49
CA LEU A 130 -25.61 7.21 14.59
C LEU A 130 -26.06 6.69 15.96
N THR A 131 -27.32 6.26 16.07
CA THR A 131 -27.89 5.69 17.30
C THR A 131 -27.24 4.34 17.67
N ILE A 132 -27.07 3.43 16.70
CA ILE A 132 -26.39 2.14 16.90
C ILE A 132 -24.91 2.38 17.26
N ALA A 133 -24.23 3.26 16.52
CA ALA A 133 -22.82 3.56 16.73
C ALA A 133 -22.53 4.17 18.11
N ALA A 134 -23.45 4.99 18.64
CA ALA A 134 -23.31 5.55 20.00
C ALA A 134 -23.42 4.47 21.09
N ARG A 135 -24.27 3.45 20.90
CA ARG A 135 -24.32 2.28 21.80
C ARG A 135 -23.01 1.51 21.77
N ASP A 136 -22.57 1.14 20.57
CA ASP A 136 -21.38 0.31 20.41
C ASP A 136 -20.12 1.05 20.90
N ALA A 137 -20.04 2.37 20.67
CA ALA A 137 -19.02 3.25 21.24
C ALA A 137 -18.89 3.09 22.75
N VAL A 138 -20.00 3.17 23.49
CA VAL A 138 -20.01 3.12 24.97
C VAL A 138 -19.61 1.74 25.48
N ILE A 139 -20.12 0.68 24.86
CA ILE A 139 -19.79 -0.71 25.23
C ILE A 139 -18.28 -0.97 25.09
N LEU A 140 -17.68 -0.50 23.99
CA LEU A 140 -16.27 -0.73 23.69
C LEU A 140 -15.31 -0.07 24.68
N VAL A 141 -15.78 0.91 25.44
CA VAL A 141 -15.01 1.55 26.52
C VAL A 141 -15.55 1.18 27.90
N GLY A 142 -16.25 0.06 28.04
CA GLY A 142 -16.62 -0.54 29.34
C GLY A 142 -17.98 -0.12 29.92
N GLY A 143 -18.77 0.66 29.18
CA GLY A 143 -20.09 1.12 29.61
C GLY A 143 -21.21 0.08 29.38
N PRO A 144 -22.46 0.45 29.71
CA PRO A 144 -23.60 -0.48 29.64
C PRO A 144 -24.08 -0.74 28.21
N TYR A 145 -24.73 -1.90 28.02
CA TYR A 145 -25.55 -2.18 26.85
C TYR A 145 -26.97 -1.65 27.04
N TRP A 146 -27.59 -1.17 25.96
CA TRP A 146 -29.03 -0.91 25.92
C TRP A 146 -29.63 -1.31 24.57
N PRO A 147 -30.92 -1.70 24.54
CA PRO A 147 -31.61 -1.99 23.29
C PRO A 147 -31.79 -0.69 22.49
N VAL A 148 -31.58 -0.76 21.16
CA VAL A 148 -31.75 0.40 20.29
C VAL A 148 -32.95 0.15 19.37
N PRO A 149 -34.13 0.76 19.64
CA PRO A 149 -35.25 0.78 18.69
C PRO A 149 -34.82 1.48 17.41
N LEU A 150 -35.17 0.93 16.25
CA LEU A 150 -34.75 1.35 14.91
C LEU A 150 -35.96 1.68 14.03
N GLY A 151 -35.70 2.35 12.91
CA GLY A 151 -36.72 2.83 11.97
C GLY A 151 -36.78 4.35 11.84
N ARG A 152 -35.76 5.08 12.31
CA ARG A 152 -35.67 6.53 12.11
C ARG A 152 -35.44 6.85 10.64
N LYS A 153 -35.83 8.05 10.21
CA LYS A 153 -35.57 8.57 8.85
C LYS A 153 -34.64 9.77 8.91
N ASP A 154 -33.97 10.04 7.79
CA ASP A 154 -33.03 11.15 7.71
C ASP A 154 -33.74 12.45 7.29
N SER A 155 -33.36 13.54 7.94
CA SER A 155 -33.86 14.88 7.65
C SER A 155 -33.30 15.44 6.35
N LYS A 156 -34.08 16.32 5.72
CA LYS A 156 -33.63 17.12 4.57
C LYS A 156 -33.24 18.54 4.97
N THR A 157 -33.47 18.91 6.22
CA THR A 157 -33.22 20.23 6.78
C THR A 157 -32.34 20.13 8.00
N ALA A 158 -31.63 21.21 8.30
CA ALA A 158 -30.71 21.30 9.43
C ALA A 158 -31.16 22.43 10.37
N GLY A 159 -31.10 22.16 11.67
CA GLY A 159 -31.59 23.02 12.73
C GLY A 159 -30.53 24.00 13.23
N TYR A 160 -29.85 24.77 12.36
CA TYR A 160 -28.75 25.65 12.77
C TYR A 160 -29.11 26.55 13.96
N ALA A 161 -30.23 27.28 13.89
CA ALA A 161 -30.68 28.17 14.97
C ALA A 161 -31.13 27.39 16.23
N LEU A 162 -31.70 26.20 16.04
CA LEU A 162 -32.09 25.32 17.14
C LEU A 162 -30.87 24.77 17.87
N SER A 163 -29.75 24.55 17.18
CA SER A 163 -28.49 24.14 17.81
C SER A 163 -27.95 25.18 18.79
N ASP A 164 -28.12 26.47 18.53
CA ASP A 164 -27.70 27.52 19.47
C ASP A 164 -28.70 27.69 20.62
N ALA A 165 -30.00 27.44 20.38
CA ALA A 165 -31.05 27.60 21.38
C ALA A 165 -31.16 26.40 22.35
N ASN A 166 -31.08 25.17 21.83
CA ASN A 166 -31.46 23.96 22.57
C ASN A 166 -30.27 23.28 23.25
N LEU A 167 -29.06 23.42 22.72
CA LEU A 167 -27.89 22.73 23.29
C LEU A 167 -27.43 23.42 24.60
N PRO A 168 -27.22 22.65 25.68
CA PRO A 168 -26.57 23.17 26.88
C PRO A 168 -25.11 23.57 26.59
N THR A 169 -24.66 24.66 27.19
CA THR A 169 -23.29 25.17 27.11
C THR A 169 -22.50 24.88 28.38
N ALA A 170 -21.17 24.96 28.31
CA ALA A 170 -20.30 24.66 29.45
C ALA A 170 -20.54 25.57 30.66
N ASP A 171 -21.01 26.80 30.41
CA ASP A 171 -21.24 27.86 31.41
C ASP A 171 -22.74 28.06 31.74
N ASP A 172 -23.64 27.23 31.18
CA ASP A 172 -25.04 27.26 31.57
C ASP A 172 -25.19 26.87 33.06
N GLY A 173 -25.95 27.67 33.81
CA GLY A 173 -26.31 27.33 35.18
C GLY A 173 -27.36 26.21 35.23
N LEU A 174 -27.43 25.52 36.38
CA LEU A 174 -28.29 24.34 36.56
C LEU A 174 -29.76 24.51 36.09
N PRO A 175 -30.47 25.64 36.36
CA PRO A 175 -31.84 25.81 35.88
C PRO A 175 -31.98 25.86 34.36
N SER A 176 -31.00 26.43 33.65
CA SER A 176 -30.96 26.49 32.19
C SER A 176 -30.84 25.07 31.62
N ILE A 177 -29.92 24.27 32.17
CA ILE A 177 -29.71 22.88 31.76
C ILE A 177 -30.98 22.05 32.00
N ILE A 178 -31.57 22.11 33.20
CA ILE A 178 -32.81 21.40 33.52
C ILE A 178 -33.93 21.76 32.53
N SER A 179 -34.09 23.06 32.23
CA SER A 179 -35.14 23.53 31.32
C SER A 179 -34.96 22.99 29.90
N LYS A 180 -33.71 22.96 29.40
CA LYS A 180 -33.38 22.40 28.08
C LYS A 180 -33.66 20.89 28.01
N PHE A 181 -33.34 20.12 29.05
CA PHE A 181 -33.65 18.68 29.08
C PHE A 181 -35.16 18.41 29.19
N ILE A 182 -35.88 19.14 30.05
CA ILE A 182 -37.34 19.00 30.18
C ILE A 182 -38.04 19.36 28.86
N TYR A 183 -37.54 20.38 28.15
CA TYR A 183 -38.06 20.75 26.83
C TYR A 183 -37.96 19.59 25.81
N GLN A 184 -36.92 18.76 25.92
CA GLN A 184 -36.74 17.55 25.13
C GLN A 184 -37.50 16.32 25.68
N GLY A 185 -38.31 16.50 26.73
CA GLY A 185 -39.04 15.40 27.38
C GLY A 185 -38.17 14.52 28.30
N LEU A 186 -36.97 14.97 28.67
CA LEU A 186 -36.06 14.25 29.56
C LEU A 186 -36.15 14.81 30.99
N SER A 187 -36.22 13.90 31.97
CA SER A 187 -36.31 14.28 33.38
C SER A 187 -34.97 14.75 33.95
N VAL A 188 -34.98 15.32 35.17
CA VAL A 188 -33.76 15.64 35.92
C VAL A 188 -32.90 14.40 36.15
N THR A 189 -33.52 13.23 36.34
CA THR A 189 -32.80 11.97 36.48
C THR A 189 -32.10 11.57 35.18
N ASP A 190 -32.79 11.71 34.04
CA ASP A 190 -32.19 11.45 32.73
C ASP A 190 -31.04 12.42 32.44
N MET A 191 -31.20 13.70 32.80
CA MET A 191 -30.17 14.72 32.69
C MET A 191 -28.91 14.33 33.46
N VAL A 192 -29.02 14.01 34.76
CA VAL A 192 -27.85 13.66 35.58
C VAL A 192 -27.17 12.37 35.09
N ALA A 193 -27.95 11.39 34.64
CA ALA A 193 -27.40 10.17 34.05
C ALA A 193 -26.65 10.49 32.73
N LEU A 194 -27.26 11.21 31.80
CA LEU A 194 -26.65 11.56 30.51
C LEU A 194 -25.42 12.46 30.66
N SER A 195 -25.37 13.35 31.65
CA SER A 195 -24.15 14.09 32.02
C SER A 195 -22.98 13.16 32.38
N GLY A 196 -23.25 11.94 32.85
CA GLY A 196 -22.25 10.90 33.09
C GLY A 196 -21.47 10.49 31.84
N ALA A 197 -21.94 10.81 30.62
CA ALA A 197 -21.17 10.65 29.40
C ALA A 197 -19.83 11.40 29.42
N HIS A 198 -19.70 12.45 30.23
CA HIS A 198 -18.46 13.18 30.46
C HIS A 198 -17.40 12.39 31.25
N THR A 199 -17.69 11.15 31.67
CA THR A 199 -16.68 10.21 32.18
C THR A 199 -15.62 9.83 31.12
N ILE A 200 -15.91 10.07 29.83
CA ILE A 200 -14.96 9.92 28.72
C ILE A 200 -14.87 11.20 27.88
N GLY A 201 -13.77 11.35 27.15
CA GLY A 201 -13.59 12.43 26.19
C GLY A 201 -12.88 13.67 26.73
N MET A 202 -12.89 14.73 25.92
CA MET A 202 -12.04 15.91 26.12
C MET A 202 -12.84 17.20 25.98
N ALA A 203 -12.49 18.22 26.77
CA ALA A 203 -12.93 19.59 26.55
C ALA A 203 -11.76 20.47 26.12
N ARG A 204 -12.05 21.51 25.33
CA ARG A 204 -11.11 22.56 24.98
C ARG A 204 -11.04 23.63 26.06
N CYS A 205 -9.90 24.32 26.19
CA CYS A 205 -9.69 25.38 27.18
C CYS A 205 -10.79 26.45 27.15
N VAL A 206 -11.35 26.78 25.97
CA VAL A 206 -12.48 27.73 25.86
C VAL A 206 -13.67 27.38 26.73
N ASN A 207 -13.88 26.10 27.06
CA ASN A 207 -15.05 25.63 27.80
C ASN A 207 -14.80 25.51 29.32
N PHE A 208 -13.56 25.57 29.79
CA PHE A 208 -13.26 25.41 31.23
C PHE A 208 -12.29 26.45 31.79
N ARG A 209 -11.76 27.36 30.97
CA ARG A 209 -10.85 28.43 31.40
C ARG A 209 -11.45 29.27 32.52
N ASP A 210 -12.70 29.71 32.33
CA ASP A 210 -13.37 30.59 33.27
C ASP A 210 -13.53 29.87 34.63
N ARG A 211 -13.68 28.54 34.63
CA ARG A 211 -13.71 27.73 35.86
C ARG A 211 -12.35 27.59 36.54
N ILE A 212 -11.29 27.20 35.83
CA ILE A 212 -9.96 26.96 36.44
C ILE A 212 -9.31 28.24 36.97
N TYR A 213 -9.67 29.41 36.42
CA TYR A 213 -9.26 30.72 36.94
C TYR A 213 -10.30 31.37 37.86
N GLY A 214 -11.48 30.76 38.01
CA GLY A 214 -12.57 31.18 38.88
C GLY A 214 -12.74 30.26 40.09
N ASP A 215 -13.88 29.56 40.14
CA ASP A 215 -14.41 28.90 41.33
C ASP A 215 -13.93 27.45 41.55
N PHE A 216 -13.06 26.90 40.67
CA PHE A 216 -12.43 25.58 40.87
C PHE A 216 -11.83 25.45 42.27
N SER A 217 -11.06 26.45 42.71
CA SER A 217 -10.34 26.40 43.99
C SER A 217 -11.30 26.44 45.19
N THR A 218 -12.47 27.04 45.02
CA THR A 218 -13.50 27.15 46.04
C THR A 218 -14.27 25.85 46.19
N THR A 219 -14.60 25.21 45.06
CA THR A 219 -15.37 23.97 45.02
C THR A 219 -14.52 22.75 45.40
N ALA A 220 -13.28 22.65 44.92
CA ALA A 220 -12.38 21.52 45.20
C ALA A 220 -11.69 21.58 46.59
N GLY A 221 -11.72 22.74 47.24
CA GLY A 221 -11.04 22.96 48.51
C GLY A 221 -9.50 22.94 48.42
N THR A 222 -8.82 22.68 49.54
CA THR A 222 -7.36 22.86 49.68
C THR A 222 -6.54 21.58 49.55
N ASN A 223 -7.13 20.47 49.09
CA ASN A 223 -6.46 19.18 48.92
C ASN A 223 -5.22 19.29 48.01
N PRO A 224 -4.04 18.78 48.42
CA PRO A 224 -2.83 18.77 47.60
C PRO A 224 -3.02 18.17 46.19
N THR A 225 -3.84 17.12 46.06
CA THR A 225 -4.11 16.48 44.77
C THR A 225 -4.86 17.41 43.83
N SER A 226 -5.90 18.10 44.33
CA SER A 226 -6.70 19.05 43.56
C SER A 226 -5.88 20.28 43.15
N LYS A 227 -4.97 20.75 44.02
CA LYS A 227 -4.02 21.83 43.67
C LYS A 227 -3.06 21.43 42.55
N SER A 228 -2.54 20.20 42.60
CA SER A 228 -1.68 19.66 41.54
C SER A 228 -2.44 19.57 40.22
N TYR A 229 -3.67 19.04 40.26
CA TYR A 229 -4.54 18.95 39.08
C TYR A 229 -4.85 20.34 38.49
N LEU A 230 -5.23 21.31 39.33
CA LEU A 230 -5.47 22.69 38.91
C LEU A 230 -4.22 23.34 38.29
N SER A 231 -3.04 23.12 38.88
CA SER A 231 -1.78 23.61 38.33
C SER A 231 -1.49 23.02 36.94
N LYS A 232 -1.83 21.74 36.72
CA LYS A 232 -1.71 21.07 35.42
C LYS A 232 -2.69 21.64 34.40
N LEU A 233 -3.93 21.92 34.79
CA LEU A 233 -4.90 22.56 33.90
C LEU A 233 -4.44 23.98 33.49
N LYS A 234 -3.91 24.75 34.45
CA LYS A 234 -3.37 26.10 34.19
C LYS A 234 -2.10 26.12 33.36
N SER A 235 -1.32 25.04 33.34
CA SER A 235 -0.15 24.95 32.45
C SER A 235 -0.55 24.66 30.99
N VAL A 236 -1.70 23.99 30.80
CA VAL A 236 -2.27 23.72 29.46
C VAL A 236 -3.05 24.92 28.93
N CYS A 237 -3.76 25.63 29.80
CA CYS A 237 -4.65 26.73 29.43
C CYS A 237 -4.19 28.05 30.03
N SER A 238 -3.77 28.97 29.17
CA SER A 238 -3.43 30.35 29.51
C SER A 238 -4.62 31.11 30.12
N PRO A 239 -4.40 32.05 31.06
CA PRO A 239 -5.46 32.93 31.54
C PRO A 239 -5.93 33.94 30.48
N ILE A 240 -5.17 34.14 29.41
CA ILE A 240 -5.47 35.11 28.35
C ILE A 240 -6.45 34.47 27.35
N LYS A 241 -7.66 35.05 27.20
CA LYS A 241 -8.66 34.63 26.20
C LYS A 241 -8.07 34.77 24.78
N GLY A 242 -8.33 33.81 23.90
CA GLY A 242 -7.71 33.75 22.56
C GLY A 242 -6.37 33.01 22.54
N SER A 243 -5.71 32.81 23.69
CA SER A 243 -4.47 32.05 23.81
C SER A 243 -4.77 30.63 24.29
N SER A 244 -4.17 29.61 23.66
CA SER A 244 -4.35 28.17 23.98
C SER A 244 -5.79 27.65 23.91
N ASP A 245 -6.70 28.37 23.23
CA ASP A 245 -8.14 28.04 23.16
C ASP A 245 -8.44 26.64 22.62
N GLN A 246 -7.59 26.13 21.73
CA GLN A 246 -7.75 24.81 21.10
C GLN A 246 -7.09 23.67 21.91
N ASN A 247 -6.37 23.98 22.99
CA ASN A 247 -5.77 22.95 23.82
C ASN A 247 -6.87 22.17 24.55
N GLU A 248 -6.68 20.87 24.67
CA GLU A 248 -7.69 19.94 25.22
C GLU A 248 -7.22 19.35 26.55
N SER A 249 -8.17 19.07 27.45
CA SER A 249 -7.96 18.31 28.69
C SER A 249 -9.09 17.31 28.87
N ALA A 250 -8.80 16.19 29.51
CA ALA A 250 -9.78 15.12 29.69
C ALA A 250 -10.90 15.57 30.65
N MET A 251 -12.14 15.26 30.29
CA MET A 251 -13.32 15.57 31.12
C MET A 251 -13.26 14.86 32.47
N ASP A 252 -12.84 13.59 32.44
CA ASP A 252 -12.45 12.80 33.60
C ASP A 252 -10.93 12.57 33.56
N TYR A 253 -10.21 13.03 34.58
CA TYR A 253 -8.76 12.83 34.65
C TYR A 253 -8.35 11.56 35.41
N VAL A 254 -9.31 10.89 36.07
CA VAL A 254 -9.12 9.64 36.82
C VAL A 254 -9.05 8.48 35.83
N THR A 255 -10.05 8.35 34.96
CA THR A 255 -10.15 7.27 33.95
C THR A 255 -10.60 7.81 32.58
N PRO A 256 -9.77 8.63 31.90
CA PRO A 256 -10.16 9.42 30.72
C PRO A 256 -10.71 8.65 29.50
N ASN A 257 -10.49 7.33 29.45
CA ASN A 257 -10.89 6.46 28.35
C ASN A 257 -11.79 5.29 28.80
N LEU A 258 -12.21 5.23 30.07
CA LEU A 258 -13.09 4.18 30.59
C LEU A 258 -14.44 4.81 30.91
N PHE A 259 -15.52 4.19 30.44
CA PHE A 259 -16.86 4.60 30.80
C PHE A 259 -17.24 3.99 32.13
N ASP A 260 -17.08 4.76 33.21
CA ASP A 260 -17.36 4.34 34.58
C ASP A 260 -18.03 5.47 35.38
N ASN A 261 -18.04 5.38 36.71
CA ASN A 261 -18.66 6.38 37.58
C ASN A 261 -17.68 7.36 38.25
N SER A 262 -16.40 7.42 37.84
CA SER A 262 -15.44 8.35 38.45
C SER A 262 -15.75 9.81 38.15
N TYR A 263 -16.49 10.10 37.06
CA TYR A 263 -17.08 11.41 36.80
C TYR A 263 -17.82 11.94 38.04
N TYR A 264 -18.74 11.14 38.59
CA TYR A 264 -19.52 11.55 39.77
C TYR A 264 -18.64 11.68 41.02
N GLN A 265 -17.64 10.81 41.18
CA GLN A 265 -16.68 10.90 42.29
C GLN A 265 -15.81 12.16 42.22
N MET A 266 -15.50 12.66 41.03
CA MET A 266 -14.86 13.96 40.84
C MET A 266 -15.78 15.11 41.24
N LEU A 267 -17.07 15.05 40.89
CA LEU A 267 -18.04 16.07 41.30
C LEU A 267 -18.18 16.15 42.83
N LEU A 268 -18.18 15.01 43.53
CA LEU A 268 -18.20 14.97 45.00
C LEU A 268 -16.98 15.66 45.62
N ARG A 269 -15.83 15.62 44.93
CA ARG A 269 -14.58 16.28 45.33
C ARG A 269 -14.50 17.73 44.89
N GLY A 270 -15.48 18.27 44.15
CA GLY A 270 -15.43 19.62 43.61
C GLY A 270 -14.53 19.77 42.38
N GLU A 271 -14.13 18.66 41.75
CA GLU A 271 -13.09 18.59 40.74
C GLU A 271 -13.62 18.46 39.30
N GLY A 272 -14.93 18.57 39.06
CA GLY A 272 -15.51 18.50 37.70
C GLY A 272 -14.87 19.51 36.75
N LEU A 273 -14.62 19.20 35.48
CA LEU A 273 -13.78 20.07 34.63
C LEU A 273 -14.48 21.39 34.25
N ILE A 274 -15.72 21.31 33.76
CA ILE A 274 -16.53 22.47 33.30
C ILE A 274 -17.54 22.91 34.36
N ASN A 275 -18.06 24.13 34.24
CA ASN A 275 -18.98 24.72 35.22
C ASN A 275 -20.29 23.93 35.34
N SER A 276 -20.92 23.66 34.20
CA SER A 276 -22.17 22.89 34.11
C SER A 276 -22.10 21.51 34.79
N ASP A 277 -20.95 20.84 34.76
CA ASP A 277 -20.74 19.58 35.49
C ASP A 277 -20.76 19.80 37.00
N GLN A 278 -19.97 20.77 37.48
CA GLN A 278 -19.86 21.01 38.92
C GLN A 278 -21.15 21.57 39.53
N GLU A 279 -21.95 22.30 38.74
CA GLU A 279 -23.29 22.77 39.11
C GLU A 279 -24.21 21.62 39.54
N LEU A 280 -24.06 20.40 38.98
CA LEU A 280 -24.88 19.25 39.36
C LEU A 280 -24.76 18.88 40.86
N TYR A 281 -23.64 19.24 41.50
CA TYR A 281 -23.36 18.92 42.91
C TYR A 281 -23.23 20.15 43.80
N SER A 282 -22.60 21.22 43.30
CA SER A 282 -22.22 22.40 44.09
C SER A 282 -23.25 23.53 44.06
N SER A 283 -24.21 23.50 43.13
CA SER A 283 -25.25 24.52 43.07
C SER A 283 -26.14 24.49 44.30
N VAL A 284 -26.58 25.66 44.78
CA VAL A 284 -27.55 25.74 45.89
C VAL A 284 -28.91 25.13 45.47
N LEU A 285 -29.19 25.11 44.17
CA LEU A 285 -30.42 24.56 43.59
C LEU A 285 -30.32 23.04 43.31
N ALA A 286 -29.16 22.41 43.54
CA ALA A 286 -28.89 21.01 43.23
C ALA A 286 -29.54 19.99 44.19
N VAL A 287 -30.69 20.29 44.82
CA VAL A 287 -31.27 19.45 45.88
C VAL A 287 -31.56 18.02 45.40
N GLU A 288 -32.08 17.88 44.18
CA GLU A 288 -32.36 16.58 43.55
C GLU A 288 -31.11 15.98 42.90
N THR A 289 -30.39 16.79 42.11
CA THR A 289 -29.21 16.34 41.35
C THR A 289 -28.08 15.87 42.26
N LYS A 290 -27.87 16.51 43.41
CA LYS A 290 -26.87 16.12 44.41
C LYS A 290 -27.08 14.70 44.93
N LYS A 291 -28.33 14.30 45.18
CA LYS A 291 -28.66 12.93 45.63
C LYS A 291 -28.35 11.90 44.56
N LEU A 292 -28.64 12.24 43.29
CA LEU A 292 -28.34 11.39 42.15
C LEU A 292 -26.83 11.25 41.92
N VAL A 293 -26.09 12.36 41.97
CA VAL A 293 -24.61 12.36 41.88
C VAL A 293 -23.99 11.48 42.98
N GLN A 294 -24.47 11.60 44.23
CA GLN A 294 -24.01 10.74 45.34
C GLN A 294 -24.33 9.26 45.07
N LYS A 295 -25.57 8.96 44.66
CA LYS A 295 -26.01 7.60 44.34
C LYS A 295 -25.13 6.98 43.24
N TYR A 296 -24.86 7.70 42.17
CA TYR A 296 -24.08 7.20 41.04
C TYR A 296 -22.58 7.09 41.35
N ALA A 297 -22.03 7.99 42.17
CA ALA A 297 -20.65 7.89 42.66
C ALA A 297 -20.43 6.64 43.54
N GLU A 298 -21.42 6.26 44.34
CA GLU A 298 -21.37 5.08 45.23
C GLU A 298 -21.72 3.77 44.53
N ASN A 299 -22.58 3.82 43.50
CA ASN A 299 -23.11 2.64 42.84
C ASN A 299 -23.05 2.76 41.30
N ALA A 300 -21.99 2.20 40.72
CA ALA A 300 -21.77 2.16 39.28
C ALA A 300 -22.88 1.41 38.52
N VAL A 301 -23.46 0.35 39.13
CA VAL A 301 -24.55 -0.41 38.49
C VAL A 301 -25.79 0.47 38.36
N ALA A 302 -26.16 1.21 39.41
CA ALA A 302 -27.30 2.11 39.35
C ALA A 302 -27.11 3.27 38.35
N PHE A 303 -25.86 3.72 38.16
CA PHE A 303 -25.53 4.66 37.09
C PHE A 303 -25.75 4.03 35.71
N PHE A 304 -25.18 2.85 35.48
CA PHE A 304 -25.26 2.15 34.19
C PHE A 304 -26.69 1.80 33.79
N GLU A 305 -27.52 1.34 34.74
CA GLU A 305 -28.94 1.10 34.52
C GLU A 305 -29.67 2.38 34.09
N GLN A 306 -29.48 3.49 34.83
CA GLN A 306 -30.14 4.74 34.45
C GLN A 306 -29.61 5.30 33.14
N PHE A 307 -28.30 5.21 32.89
CA PHE A 307 -27.69 5.69 31.65
C PHE A 307 -28.27 4.94 30.44
N ALA A 308 -28.38 3.62 30.52
CA ALA A 308 -29.02 2.80 29.50
C ALA A 308 -30.48 3.22 29.23
N GLU A 309 -31.29 3.40 30.28
CA GLU A 309 -32.68 3.88 30.14
C GLU A 309 -32.75 5.28 29.51
N SER A 310 -31.86 6.17 29.93
CA SER A 310 -31.84 7.57 29.46
C SER A 310 -31.41 7.65 28.01
N MET A 311 -30.46 6.81 27.58
CA MET A 311 -30.04 6.71 26.17
C MET A 311 -31.17 6.17 25.27
N VAL A 312 -31.99 5.23 25.75
CA VAL A 312 -33.19 4.79 25.01
C VAL A 312 -34.19 5.92 24.86
N LYS A 313 -34.46 6.69 25.94
CA LYS A 313 -35.35 7.85 25.87
C LYS A 313 -34.82 8.94 24.93
N LEU A 314 -33.54 9.27 25.04
CA LEU A 314 -32.85 10.22 24.16
C LEU A 314 -32.99 9.81 22.69
N GLY A 315 -32.65 8.56 22.37
CA GLY A 315 -32.76 8.03 21.01
C GLY A 315 -34.20 8.02 20.48
N ASN A 316 -35.20 7.99 21.35
CA ASN A 316 -36.62 7.99 20.97
C ASN A 316 -37.22 9.38 20.79
N ILE A 317 -36.43 10.45 20.92
CA ILE A 317 -36.87 11.80 20.54
C ILE A 317 -36.96 11.84 19.01
N THR A 318 -38.18 11.89 18.49
CA THR A 318 -38.46 11.91 17.05
C THR A 318 -39.08 13.24 16.64
N ASN A 319 -38.98 13.54 15.35
CA ASN A 319 -39.61 14.69 14.74
C ASN A 319 -40.67 14.23 13.73
N ALA A 320 -41.92 14.63 13.96
CA ALA A 320 -43.06 14.24 13.14
C ALA A 320 -42.91 14.67 11.67
N ASP A 321 -42.28 15.82 11.40
CA ASP A 321 -42.05 16.30 10.04
C ASP A 321 -41.02 15.45 9.31
N THR A 322 -39.95 15.03 10.00
CA THR A 322 -38.94 14.13 9.42
C THR A 322 -39.47 12.71 9.25
N TYR A 323 -40.33 12.25 10.15
CA TYR A 323 -40.96 10.94 10.04
C TYR A 323 -41.86 10.84 8.78
N THR A 324 -42.58 11.92 8.48
CA THR A 324 -43.50 12.00 7.34
C THR A 324 -42.79 12.33 6.02
N ASN A 325 -41.84 13.26 6.01
CA ASN A 325 -41.22 13.81 4.79
C ASN A 325 -39.73 13.47 4.60
N GLY A 326 -39.11 12.85 5.61
CA GLY A 326 -37.72 12.40 5.57
C GLY A 326 -37.51 11.23 4.62
N GLU A 327 -36.27 11.07 4.20
CA GLU A 327 -35.85 10.05 3.23
C GLU A 327 -34.67 9.23 3.78
N LEU A 328 -34.26 8.21 3.04
CA LEU A 328 -33.01 7.50 3.31
C LEU A 328 -31.92 8.18 2.47
N LEU A 329 -31.03 8.92 3.11
CA LEU A 329 -30.00 9.65 2.37
C LEU A 329 -28.93 8.67 1.85
N PRO A 330 -28.60 8.67 0.55
CA PRO A 330 -27.47 7.90 0.04
C PRO A 330 -26.16 8.50 0.53
N ALA A 331 -25.07 7.72 0.57
CA ALA A 331 -23.77 8.16 1.05
C ALA A 331 -23.24 9.46 0.38
N HIS A 332 -23.69 9.76 -0.83
CA HIS A 332 -23.36 11.00 -1.56
C HIS A 332 -23.95 12.28 -0.96
N PHE A 333 -25.02 12.21 -0.16
CA PHE A 333 -25.66 13.41 0.42
C PHE A 333 -24.99 13.89 1.72
N ILE A 334 -24.28 13.02 2.43
CA ILE A 334 -23.56 13.36 3.67
C ILE A 334 -22.17 13.92 3.37
N ALA A 335 -21.62 13.61 2.20
CA ALA A 335 -20.29 14.03 1.79
C ALA A 335 -20.35 15.02 0.62
N THR A 336 -19.96 16.27 0.87
CA THR A 336 -19.42 17.14 -0.19
C THR A 336 -18.12 16.51 -0.73
N LEU A 337 -18.26 15.53 -1.62
CA LEU A 337 -17.32 14.43 -1.85
C LEU A 337 -16.02 14.83 -2.58
N PHE A 338 -15.92 16.02 -3.20
CA PHE A 338 -14.77 16.32 -4.07
C PHE A 338 -13.60 17.10 -3.44
N ARG A 339 -13.74 17.70 -2.24
CA ARG A 339 -12.60 18.37 -1.57
C ARG A 339 -11.96 17.54 -0.45
N ARG A 340 -12.60 16.45 0.00
CA ARG A 340 -12.15 15.66 1.18
C ARG A 340 -11.53 14.31 0.85
N LEU A 341 -11.72 13.77 -0.35
CA LEU A 341 -11.11 12.49 -0.75
C LEU A 341 -9.57 12.53 -0.79
N ALA A 342 -8.95 13.71 -0.97
CA ALA A 342 -7.50 13.89 -0.83
C ALA A 342 -7.00 13.82 0.64
N LYS A 343 -7.87 13.98 1.64
CA LYS A 343 -7.56 13.82 3.08
C LYS A 343 -8.07 12.49 3.65
N GLN A 344 -8.84 11.73 2.87
CA GLN A 344 -9.50 10.50 3.35
C GLN A 344 -8.53 9.32 3.43
N PHE A 345 -7.55 9.26 2.52
CA PHE A 345 -6.52 8.21 2.50
C PHE A 345 -5.65 8.14 3.77
N ARG A 346 -5.56 9.23 4.55
CA ARG A 346 -4.77 9.28 5.78
C ARG A 346 -5.44 8.64 7.01
N ALA A 347 -6.74 8.32 6.98
CA ALA A 347 -7.44 7.81 8.16
C ALA A 347 -8.00 6.38 8.02
N SER A 348 -7.84 5.74 6.86
CA SER A 348 -8.14 4.30 6.73
C SER A 348 -6.98 3.40 7.19
N ILE A 349 -5.76 3.95 7.31
CA ILE A 349 -4.58 3.26 7.88
C ILE A 349 -4.73 3.02 9.40
N ASN A 350 -5.48 3.87 10.12
CA ASN A 350 -5.54 3.76 11.58
C ASN A 350 -6.52 2.70 12.12
N CYS A 351 -7.42 2.16 11.31
CA CYS A 351 -8.44 1.22 11.80
C CYS A 351 -8.02 -0.27 11.78
N TYR A 352 -6.82 -0.60 11.27
CA TYR A 352 -6.26 -1.96 11.42
C TYR A 352 -5.31 -2.10 12.62
N LYS A 353 -5.08 -1.03 13.40
CA LYS A 353 -4.47 -1.12 14.74
C LYS A 353 -5.53 -1.44 15.79
N CYS A 354 -5.84 -2.72 15.95
CA CYS A 354 -6.32 -3.26 17.22
C CYS A 354 -5.09 -3.89 17.90
N PRO A 355 -4.60 -3.36 19.04
CA PRO A 355 -3.25 -3.66 19.51
C PRO A 355 -3.16 -5.06 20.14
N ASN A 356 -2.26 -5.87 19.57
CA ASN A 356 -1.43 -6.80 20.34
C ASN A 356 -0.05 -6.95 19.68
N SER A 357 0.73 -5.85 19.63
CA SER A 357 2.21 -5.88 19.61
C SER A 357 2.78 -4.47 19.47
N ASN A 358 3.65 -4.10 20.40
CA ASN A 358 4.44 -2.88 20.37
C ASN A 358 5.40 -2.87 19.17
N ILE A 359 5.70 -1.67 18.64
CA ILE A 359 7.04 -1.07 18.47
C ILE A 359 6.96 0.04 17.38
N ILE A 360 7.75 1.11 17.63
CA ILE A 360 8.18 2.23 16.75
C ILE A 360 7.32 3.51 16.71
N SER A 361 7.69 4.43 17.61
CA SER A 361 7.74 5.86 17.33
C SER A 361 9.05 6.20 16.61
N SER A 362 9.01 6.55 15.32
CA SER A 362 9.89 7.57 14.70
C SER A 362 9.67 7.62 13.20
N VAL A 363 9.64 8.84 12.66
CA VAL A 363 9.73 9.30 11.26
C VAL A 363 8.52 10.15 10.89
N ALA A 364 8.58 11.41 11.31
CA ALA A 364 7.82 12.51 10.73
C ALA A 364 8.73 13.18 9.68
N ILE A 365 8.36 13.11 8.40
CA ILE A 365 8.94 13.97 7.35
C ILE A 365 7.94 15.10 7.04
N ASP A 366 8.47 16.31 7.07
CA ASP A 366 7.81 17.61 7.01
C ASP A 366 7.32 17.95 5.58
N PHE A 367 6.02 18.21 5.42
CA PHE A 367 5.35 18.54 4.15
C PHE A 367 5.20 20.06 3.92
N SER A 368 5.91 20.91 4.65
CA SER A 368 5.73 22.38 4.59
C SER A 368 6.32 23.11 3.37
N ARG A 369 6.88 22.42 2.36
CA ARG A 369 7.69 23.07 1.29
C ARG A 369 7.28 22.89 -0.17
N ILE A 370 6.02 22.61 -0.47
CA ILE A 370 5.53 22.70 -1.87
C ILE A 370 4.41 23.74 -1.96
N SER A 371 4.81 24.96 -2.31
CA SER A 371 3.93 26.04 -2.75
C SER A 371 3.59 25.81 -4.23
N PHE A 372 2.30 25.67 -4.54
CA PHE A 372 1.80 26.00 -5.88
C PHE A 372 0.84 27.18 -5.74
N ASP A 373 1.30 28.31 -6.25
CA ASP A 373 0.56 29.53 -6.45
C ASP A 373 -0.41 29.32 -7.63
N LEU A 374 -1.71 29.48 -7.40
CA LEU A 374 -2.73 29.54 -8.45
C LEU A 374 -3.66 30.71 -8.14
N THR A 375 -3.18 31.87 -8.58
CA THR A 375 -3.93 33.11 -8.71
C THR A 375 -5.06 32.96 -9.74
N MET A 376 -6.24 33.46 -9.36
CA MET A 376 -7.28 34.08 -10.19
C MET A 376 -7.25 33.80 -11.71
N ILE A 377 -8.19 32.97 -12.17
CA ILE A 377 -8.74 33.07 -13.53
C ILE A 377 -10.27 33.12 -13.40
N GLU A 378 -10.83 34.33 -13.45
CA GLU A 378 -12.20 34.54 -13.92
C GLU A 378 -12.20 34.35 -15.44
N VAL A 379 -12.84 33.31 -15.95
CA VAL A 379 -13.13 33.16 -17.39
C VAL A 379 -14.60 32.82 -17.60
N GLU A 380 -15.14 33.52 -18.59
CA GLU A 380 -16.51 33.62 -19.03
C GLU A 380 -17.18 32.28 -19.39
N LYS A 381 -18.51 32.38 -19.42
CA LYS A 381 -19.50 31.39 -19.82
C LYS A 381 -19.34 31.03 -21.30
N ASP A 382 -18.54 30.02 -21.62
CA ASP A 382 -18.54 29.37 -22.94
C ASP A 382 -18.46 27.84 -22.80
N SER A 383 -19.25 27.13 -23.62
CA SER A 383 -19.41 25.68 -23.57
C SER A 383 -18.12 24.94 -23.94
N VAL A 384 -17.32 24.55 -22.95
CA VAL A 384 -16.15 23.69 -23.15
C VAL A 384 -16.65 22.26 -23.43
N ARG A 385 -16.43 21.76 -24.67
CA ARG A 385 -16.66 20.35 -25.00
C ARG A 385 -15.72 19.46 -24.19
N ASP A 386 -16.25 18.37 -23.63
CA ASP A 386 -15.49 17.36 -22.91
C ASP A 386 -14.75 16.42 -23.87
N LEU A 387 -13.67 16.93 -24.47
CA LEU A 387 -12.85 16.22 -25.45
C LEU A 387 -12.21 14.94 -24.90
N ILE A 388 -12.03 14.84 -23.58
CA ILE A 388 -11.44 13.67 -22.91
C ILE A 388 -12.47 12.55 -22.77
N SER A 389 -13.73 12.90 -22.47
CA SER A 389 -14.84 11.94 -22.49
C SER A 389 -15.28 11.54 -23.89
N ASP A 390 -14.80 12.21 -24.95
CA ASP A 390 -15.12 11.86 -26.34
C ASP A 390 -14.11 10.88 -26.97
N LEU A 391 -13.01 10.54 -26.27
CA LEU A 391 -11.98 9.63 -26.80
C LEU A 391 -12.52 8.21 -27.04
N PRO A 392 -12.08 7.50 -28.10
CA PRO A 392 -12.41 6.09 -28.29
C PRO A 392 -11.87 5.21 -27.16
N ASP A 393 -12.57 4.12 -26.82
CA ASP A 393 -12.19 3.23 -25.71
C ASP A 393 -10.78 2.63 -25.86
N SER A 394 -10.32 2.39 -27.09
CA SER A 394 -8.96 1.93 -27.39
C SER A 394 -7.88 2.96 -27.02
N ILE A 395 -8.18 4.25 -27.17
CA ILE A 395 -7.27 5.34 -26.80
C ILE A 395 -7.26 5.51 -25.29
N VAL A 396 -8.43 5.41 -24.64
CA VAL A 396 -8.55 5.40 -23.17
C VAL A 396 -7.70 4.28 -22.58
N GLU A 397 -7.83 3.05 -23.09
CA GLU A 397 -7.03 1.90 -22.63
C GLU A 397 -5.53 2.11 -22.85
N THR A 398 -5.14 2.68 -24.00
CA THR A 398 -3.74 3.03 -24.27
C THR A 398 -3.21 4.06 -23.26
N ILE A 399 -4.03 5.05 -22.89
CA ILE A 399 -3.64 6.04 -21.88
C ILE A 399 -3.48 5.37 -20.51
N LEU A 400 -4.46 4.57 -20.08
CA LEU A 400 -4.43 3.92 -18.77
C LEU A 400 -3.24 2.95 -18.63
N THR A 401 -2.92 2.18 -19.67
CA THR A 401 -1.78 1.25 -19.63
C THR A 401 -0.40 1.95 -19.60
N LYS A 402 -0.34 3.27 -19.79
CA LYS A 402 0.89 4.07 -19.72
C LYS A 402 1.04 4.86 -18.42
N LEU A 403 0.02 4.84 -17.55
CA LEU A 403 0.03 5.53 -16.27
C LEU A 403 0.42 4.57 -15.14
N PRO A 404 1.10 5.05 -14.09
CA PRO A 404 1.24 4.29 -12.85
C PRO A 404 -0.13 3.85 -12.32
N ILE A 405 -0.23 2.65 -11.76
CA ILE A 405 -1.53 2.07 -11.38
C ILE A 405 -2.34 2.94 -10.40
N LYS A 406 -1.67 3.71 -9.55
CA LYS A 406 -2.30 4.71 -8.68
C LYS A 406 -2.94 5.84 -9.49
N ASP A 407 -2.26 6.31 -10.52
CA ASP A 407 -2.73 7.37 -11.41
C ASP A 407 -3.84 6.87 -12.34
N VAL A 408 -3.78 5.60 -12.75
CA VAL A 408 -4.88 4.92 -13.45
C VAL A 408 -6.16 5.00 -12.63
N VAL A 409 -6.12 4.66 -11.35
CA VAL A 409 -7.28 4.81 -10.45
C VAL A 409 -7.66 6.29 -10.28
N ARG A 410 -6.68 7.22 -10.25
CA ARG A 410 -6.97 8.67 -10.18
C ARG A 410 -7.67 9.20 -11.43
N THR A 411 -7.47 8.62 -12.62
CA THR A 411 -8.20 9.04 -13.83
C THR A 411 -9.73 8.93 -13.69
N SER A 412 -10.21 8.16 -12.72
CA SER A 412 -11.62 8.07 -12.34
C SER A 412 -12.28 9.41 -12.00
N ILE A 413 -11.47 10.45 -11.71
CA ILE A 413 -11.94 11.80 -11.41
C ILE A 413 -12.10 12.68 -12.66
N LEU A 414 -11.58 12.26 -13.82
CA LEU A 414 -11.60 13.05 -15.05
C LEU A 414 -13.02 13.24 -15.56
N SER A 415 -13.83 12.17 -15.57
CA SER A 415 -15.27 12.25 -15.86
C SER A 415 -16.03 10.99 -15.44
N THR A 416 -17.36 11.01 -15.56
CA THR A 416 -18.22 9.84 -15.32
C THR A 416 -17.85 8.64 -16.20
N ARG A 417 -17.38 8.87 -17.44
CA ARG A 417 -16.97 7.83 -18.39
C ARG A 417 -15.67 7.13 -17.97
N TRP A 418 -14.78 7.83 -17.27
CA TRP A 418 -13.48 7.29 -16.83
C TRP A 418 -13.55 6.60 -15.46
N ARG A 419 -14.62 6.82 -14.69
CA ARG A 419 -14.79 6.42 -13.28
C ARG A 419 -14.48 4.95 -12.95
N TYR A 420 -14.80 4.02 -13.84
CA TYR A 420 -14.63 2.59 -13.62
C TYR A 420 -13.71 1.93 -14.64
N ARG A 421 -13.05 2.72 -15.50
CA ARG A 421 -12.23 2.17 -16.59
C ARG A 421 -10.99 1.45 -16.08
N TRP A 422 -10.49 1.83 -14.90
CA TRP A 422 -9.39 1.12 -14.23
C TRP A 422 -9.75 -0.32 -13.85
N ALA A 423 -11.04 -0.63 -13.60
CA ALA A 423 -11.47 -1.96 -13.13
C ALA A 423 -11.46 -3.02 -14.25
N SER A 424 -11.27 -2.61 -15.51
CA SER A 424 -11.24 -3.49 -16.69
C SER A 424 -9.90 -3.49 -17.42
N ILE A 425 -8.86 -2.85 -16.88
CA ILE A 425 -7.54 -2.79 -17.54
C ILE A 425 -6.85 -4.15 -17.50
N THR A 426 -6.15 -4.51 -18.57
CA THR A 426 -5.58 -5.86 -18.65
C THR A 426 -4.15 -5.98 -18.10
N ASN A 427 -3.47 -4.85 -17.91
CA ASN A 427 -2.08 -4.81 -17.49
C ASN A 427 -1.98 -4.11 -16.13
N LEU A 428 -1.71 -4.90 -15.11
CA LEU A 428 -1.61 -4.46 -13.72
C LEU A 428 -0.13 -4.43 -13.33
N VAL A 429 0.41 -3.23 -13.13
CA VAL A 429 1.82 -3.02 -12.75
C VAL A 429 1.86 -2.19 -11.47
N PHE A 430 2.31 -2.81 -10.38
CA PHE A 430 2.46 -2.22 -9.07
C PHE A 430 3.96 -2.02 -8.80
N ASP A 431 4.39 -0.77 -8.64
CA ASP A 431 5.78 -0.40 -8.36
C ASP A 431 5.89 0.50 -7.11
N ASP A 432 7.11 0.62 -6.55
CA ASP A 432 7.40 1.43 -5.36
C ASP A 432 7.27 2.95 -5.57
N ARG A 433 6.96 3.40 -6.79
CA ARG A 433 6.92 4.84 -7.12
C ARG A 433 5.71 5.51 -6.47
N GLY A 434 5.92 5.96 -5.22
CA GLY A 434 4.97 6.75 -4.43
C GLY A 434 4.25 5.98 -3.32
N VAL A 435 4.84 4.92 -2.75
CA VAL A 435 4.40 4.26 -1.51
C VAL A 435 5.51 4.41 -0.46
N ALA A 436 5.18 4.67 0.80
CA ALA A 436 6.18 4.85 1.86
C ALA A 436 6.43 3.58 2.69
N GLU A 437 5.52 2.58 2.69
CA GLU A 437 5.60 1.38 3.55
C GLU A 437 4.97 0.11 2.91
N TYR A 438 5.49 -1.07 3.29
CA TYR A 438 5.10 -2.42 2.84
C TYR A 438 3.61 -2.74 2.91
N GLU A 439 2.96 -2.45 4.04
CA GLU A 439 1.56 -2.86 4.27
C GLU A 439 0.58 -2.12 3.36
N GLU A 440 0.94 -0.89 2.94
CA GLU A 440 0.10 -0.08 2.05
C GLU A 440 0.02 -0.67 0.63
N ILE A 441 1.13 -1.21 0.10
CA ILE A 441 1.16 -1.76 -1.27
C ILE A 441 0.43 -3.10 -1.34
N VAL A 442 0.59 -3.98 -0.34
CA VAL A 442 -0.11 -5.27 -0.26
C VAL A 442 -1.63 -5.07 -0.14
N HIS A 443 -2.07 -4.19 0.77
CA HIS A 443 -3.50 -3.90 0.92
C HIS A 443 -4.09 -3.24 -0.33
N PHE A 444 -3.33 -2.35 -0.98
CA PHE A 444 -3.73 -1.75 -2.25
C PHE A 444 -3.92 -2.80 -3.34
N ILE A 445 -2.96 -3.73 -3.52
CA ILE A 445 -3.05 -4.81 -4.50
C ILE A 445 -4.26 -5.70 -4.21
N GLN A 446 -4.46 -6.12 -2.96
CA GLN A 446 -5.61 -6.96 -2.58
C GLN A 446 -6.95 -6.29 -2.90
N LYS A 447 -7.10 -5.01 -2.52
CA LYS A 447 -8.33 -4.26 -2.78
C LYS A 447 -8.53 -3.99 -4.27
N PHE A 448 -7.45 -3.72 -5.00
CA PHE A 448 -7.48 -3.56 -6.44
C PHE A 448 -7.98 -4.84 -7.10
N LEU A 449 -7.36 -5.99 -6.79
CA LEU A 449 -7.75 -7.30 -7.32
C LEU A 449 -9.19 -7.69 -6.97
N LEU A 450 -9.64 -7.38 -5.74
CA LEU A 450 -11.02 -7.65 -5.30
C LEU A 450 -12.06 -6.89 -6.13
N LEU A 451 -11.75 -5.65 -6.51
CA LEU A 451 -12.65 -4.76 -7.26
C LEU A 451 -12.45 -4.85 -8.78
N HIS A 452 -11.46 -5.62 -9.22
CA HIS A 452 -11.16 -5.80 -10.62
C HIS A 452 -12.11 -6.83 -11.25
N ASP A 453 -12.79 -6.41 -12.32
CA ASP A 453 -13.81 -7.21 -13.02
C ASP A 453 -13.42 -7.50 -14.48
N GLY A 454 -12.17 -7.20 -14.86
CA GLY A 454 -11.62 -7.45 -16.18
C GLY A 454 -10.74 -8.71 -16.29
N PRO A 455 -10.33 -9.07 -17.52
CA PRO A 455 -9.29 -10.06 -17.74
C PRO A 455 -7.92 -9.47 -17.39
N ILE A 456 -7.08 -10.24 -16.70
CA ILE A 456 -5.72 -9.83 -16.34
C ILE A 456 -4.76 -10.54 -17.27
N HIS A 457 -4.13 -9.82 -18.20
CA HIS A 457 -3.10 -10.36 -19.08
C HIS A 457 -1.73 -10.33 -18.42
N LYS A 458 -1.37 -9.19 -17.83
CA LYS A 458 -0.10 -8.98 -17.13
C LYS A 458 -0.34 -8.56 -15.69
N PHE A 459 0.31 -9.24 -14.76
CA PHE A 459 0.38 -8.85 -13.36
C PHE A 459 1.84 -8.74 -12.94
N SER A 460 2.25 -7.54 -12.51
CA SER A 460 3.62 -7.22 -12.13
C SER A 460 3.61 -6.53 -10.80
N VAL A 461 4.43 -7.01 -9.87
CA VAL A 461 4.64 -6.42 -8.56
C VAL A 461 6.15 -6.26 -8.38
N GLN A 462 6.58 -5.01 -8.23
CA GLN A 462 7.98 -4.64 -8.00
C GLN A 462 8.05 -3.81 -6.73
N SER A 463 8.56 -4.40 -5.65
CA SER A 463 8.69 -3.68 -4.39
C SER A 463 9.86 -4.15 -3.55
N SER A 464 10.79 -3.23 -3.33
CA SER A 464 11.95 -3.36 -2.44
C SER A 464 11.56 -3.51 -0.95
N TYR A 465 10.33 -3.16 -0.59
CA TYR A 465 9.84 -3.23 0.78
C TYR A 465 8.98 -4.47 1.04
N MET A 466 8.60 -5.22 -0.02
CA MET A 466 7.75 -6.38 0.14
C MET A 466 8.48 -7.62 0.63
N ARG A 467 7.85 -8.32 1.60
CA ARG A 467 8.29 -9.60 2.13
C ARG A 467 7.36 -10.72 1.66
N GLY A 468 7.94 -11.90 1.49
CA GLY A 468 7.21 -13.13 1.25
C GLY A 468 6.16 -13.41 2.33
N SER A 469 4.89 -13.54 1.94
CA SER A 469 3.80 -13.68 2.90
C SER A 469 2.59 -14.39 2.30
N ALA A 470 1.65 -14.82 3.14
CA ALA A 470 0.42 -15.53 2.76
C ALA A 470 -0.44 -14.75 1.75
N GLU A 471 -0.21 -13.45 1.62
CA GLU A 471 -0.88 -12.55 0.70
C GLU A 471 -0.46 -12.78 -0.76
N VAL A 472 0.82 -13.09 -1.00
CA VAL A 472 1.31 -13.46 -2.34
C VAL A 472 0.65 -14.75 -2.80
N ASP A 473 0.41 -15.70 -1.89
CA ASP A 473 -0.29 -16.95 -2.17
C ASP A 473 -1.73 -16.71 -2.62
N GLN A 474 -2.41 -15.74 -1.98
CA GLN A 474 -3.77 -15.33 -2.39
C GLN A 474 -3.78 -14.71 -3.78
N TRP A 475 -2.73 -13.96 -4.15
CA TRP A 475 -2.61 -13.40 -5.49
C TRP A 475 -2.43 -14.50 -6.53
N PHE A 476 -1.54 -15.47 -6.29
CA PHE A 476 -1.38 -16.62 -7.19
C PHE A 476 -2.68 -17.40 -7.35
N LEU A 477 -3.43 -17.62 -6.27
CA LEU A 477 -4.72 -18.29 -6.34
C LEU A 477 -5.76 -17.50 -7.14
N PHE A 478 -5.80 -16.17 -6.97
CA PHE A 478 -6.71 -15.31 -7.71
C PHE A 478 -6.36 -15.24 -9.20
N LEU A 479 -5.09 -15.00 -9.51
CA LEU A 479 -4.57 -14.82 -10.87
C LEU A 479 -4.61 -16.12 -11.69
N SER A 480 -4.34 -17.27 -11.06
CA SER A 480 -4.45 -18.58 -11.73
C SER A 480 -5.88 -18.84 -12.21
N ARG A 481 -6.90 -18.45 -11.43
CA ARG A 481 -8.32 -18.57 -11.80
C ARG A 481 -8.76 -17.59 -12.89
N ARG A 482 -8.05 -16.47 -13.05
CA ARG A 482 -8.30 -15.45 -14.07
C ARG A 482 -7.47 -15.64 -15.35
N GLU A 483 -6.70 -16.74 -15.42
CA GLU A 483 -5.87 -17.12 -16.57
C GLU A 483 -4.84 -16.05 -17.00
N ALA A 484 -4.13 -15.46 -16.03
CA ALA A 484 -3.09 -14.49 -16.37
C ALA A 484 -1.96 -15.10 -17.21
N LYS A 485 -1.42 -14.29 -18.14
CA LYS A 485 -0.41 -14.72 -19.14
C LYS A 485 1.01 -14.30 -18.75
N GLU A 486 1.16 -13.18 -18.07
CA GLU A 486 2.46 -12.69 -17.60
C GLU A 486 2.40 -12.44 -16.09
N LEU A 487 3.35 -13.02 -15.36
CA LEU A 487 3.47 -12.89 -13.92
C LEU A 487 4.90 -12.47 -13.58
N ILE A 488 5.05 -11.32 -12.93
CA ILE A 488 6.34 -10.73 -12.53
C ILE A 488 6.24 -10.39 -11.05
N ILE A 489 7.05 -11.03 -10.21
CA ILE A 489 7.08 -10.78 -8.76
C ILE A 489 8.52 -10.51 -8.34
N GLU A 490 8.79 -9.26 -8.00
CA GLU A 490 10.06 -8.76 -7.52
C GLU A 490 9.84 -8.16 -6.12
N LEU A 491 10.30 -8.87 -5.10
CA LEU A 491 10.17 -8.50 -3.69
C LEU A 491 11.55 -8.11 -3.13
N GLY A 492 11.59 -7.48 -1.95
CA GLY A 492 12.80 -6.86 -1.39
C GLY A 492 13.96 -7.81 -1.12
N GLU A 493 15.17 -7.24 -1.10
CA GLU A 493 16.45 -7.98 -1.13
C GLU A 493 16.72 -8.87 0.11
N ASP A 494 16.05 -8.61 1.23
CA ASP A 494 16.43 -9.17 2.53
C ASP A 494 15.72 -10.48 2.93
N GLU A 495 14.64 -10.91 2.26
CA GLU A 495 13.90 -12.12 2.67
C GLU A 495 13.35 -12.98 1.51
N TRP A 496 13.72 -14.26 1.52
CA TRP A 496 13.24 -15.29 0.59
C TRP A 496 11.78 -15.66 0.87
N PHE A 497 11.00 -15.88 -0.19
CA PHE A 497 9.63 -16.37 -0.08
C PHE A 497 9.41 -17.70 -0.78
N ARG A 498 8.65 -18.59 -0.16
CA ARG A 498 8.28 -19.86 -0.78
C ARG A 498 7.01 -19.72 -1.61
N ALA A 499 7.09 -20.00 -2.91
CA ALA A 499 5.91 -19.91 -3.77
C ALA A 499 4.89 -21.01 -3.42
N HIS A 500 3.65 -20.61 -3.17
CA HIS A 500 2.55 -21.54 -2.96
C HIS A 500 2.21 -22.35 -4.22
N SER A 501 1.67 -23.56 -4.01
CA SER A 501 1.36 -24.54 -5.05
C SER A 501 0.43 -24.03 -6.16
N SER A 502 -0.37 -23.00 -5.88
CA SER A 502 -1.24 -22.33 -6.86
C SER A 502 -0.48 -21.70 -8.03
N LEU A 503 0.80 -21.34 -7.87
CA LEU A 503 1.65 -20.88 -8.97
C LEU A 503 1.74 -21.92 -10.10
N PHE A 504 1.77 -23.21 -9.74
CA PHE A 504 1.86 -24.30 -10.70
C PHE A 504 0.50 -24.66 -11.34
N SER A 505 -0.57 -23.97 -10.94
CA SER A 505 -1.94 -24.17 -11.48
C SER A 505 -2.25 -23.28 -12.70
N PHE A 506 -1.35 -22.37 -13.08
CA PHE A 506 -1.54 -21.51 -14.25
C PHE A 506 -1.47 -22.31 -15.56
N LYS A 507 -2.50 -22.18 -16.40
CA LYS A 507 -2.62 -22.96 -17.65
C LYS A 507 -2.02 -22.30 -18.88
N HIS A 508 -2.03 -20.97 -18.94
CA HIS A 508 -1.70 -20.18 -20.15
C HIS A 508 -0.58 -19.16 -19.91
N LEU A 509 0.26 -19.41 -18.90
CA LEU A 509 1.36 -18.52 -18.57
C LEU A 509 2.41 -18.53 -19.70
N THR A 510 2.73 -17.36 -20.23
CA THR A 510 3.71 -17.14 -21.31
C THR A 510 5.00 -16.49 -20.82
N ARG A 511 4.96 -15.75 -19.70
CA ARG A 511 6.12 -15.10 -19.07
C ARG A 511 6.04 -15.25 -17.55
N LEU A 512 7.14 -15.69 -16.94
CA LEU A 512 7.28 -15.83 -15.50
C LEU A 512 8.61 -15.19 -15.08
N GLU A 513 8.52 -14.19 -14.21
CA GLU A 513 9.68 -13.52 -13.63
C GLU A 513 9.56 -13.53 -12.10
N LEU A 514 10.58 -14.04 -11.40
CA LEU A 514 10.57 -14.19 -9.94
C LEU A 514 11.92 -13.82 -9.36
N VAL A 515 11.92 -13.03 -8.28
CA VAL A 515 13.11 -12.61 -7.54
C VAL A 515 13.01 -13.07 -6.07
N HIS A 516 14.09 -13.58 -5.47
CA HIS A 516 14.15 -14.04 -4.06
C HIS A 516 13.10 -15.10 -3.69
N CYS A 517 12.99 -16.17 -4.48
CA CYS A 517 11.90 -17.15 -4.36
C CYS A 517 12.38 -18.60 -4.21
N GLU A 518 11.77 -19.35 -3.29
CA GLU A 518 11.89 -20.81 -3.21
C GLU A 518 10.73 -21.46 -3.99
N LEU A 519 11.06 -22.22 -5.05
CA LEU A 519 10.09 -22.94 -5.86
C LEU A 519 10.02 -24.42 -5.46
N CYS A 520 8.82 -24.89 -5.14
CA CYS A 520 8.54 -26.29 -4.81
C CYS A 520 7.46 -26.88 -5.73
N PRO A 521 7.82 -27.33 -6.94
CA PRO A 521 6.86 -27.94 -7.86
C PRO A 521 6.21 -29.20 -7.25
N PRO A 522 4.88 -29.35 -7.32
CA PRO A 522 4.20 -30.58 -6.94
C PRO A 522 4.69 -31.79 -7.75
N PRO A 523 4.72 -33.02 -7.20
CA PRO A 523 5.23 -34.20 -7.92
C PRO A 523 4.48 -34.53 -9.22
N ASP A 524 3.21 -34.14 -9.33
CA ASP A 524 2.34 -34.33 -10.49
C ASP A 524 2.41 -33.17 -11.51
N PHE A 525 3.16 -32.12 -11.19
CA PHE A 525 3.38 -31.00 -12.10
C PHE A 525 4.13 -31.46 -13.34
N LYS A 526 3.57 -31.11 -14.51
CA LYS A 526 4.08 -31.49 -15.85
C LYS A 526 4.82 -30.37 -16.57
N GLY A 527 4.97 -29.21 -15.93
CA GLY A 527 5.57 -28.03 -16.55
C GLY A 527 4.57 -27.03 -17.12
N PHE A 528 5.08 -25.85 -17.48
CA PHE A 528 4.28 -24.77 -18.06
C PHE A 528 4.27 -24.86 -19.60
N MET A 529 3.21 -25.45 -20.15
CA MET A 529 3.12 -25.79 -21.59
C MET A 529 3.16 -24.59 -22.55
N TRP A 530 2.84 -23.38 -22.07
CA TRP A 530 2.76 -22.16 -22.87
C TRP A 530 3.88 -21.15 -22.59
N LEU A 531 4.77 -21.48 -21.67
CA LEU A 531 5.78 -20.55 -21.17
C LEU A 531 6.87 -20.34 -22.21
N LYS A 532 7.16 -19.06 -22.51
CA LYS A 532 8.13 -18.63 -23.50
C LYS A 532 9.31 -17.88 -22.89
N HIS A 533 9.11 -17.28 -21.73
CA HIS A 533 10.11 -16.46 -21.06
C HIS A 533 10.16 -16.80 -19.59
N ILE A 534 11.35 -17.18 -19.11
CA ILE A 534 11.67 -17.36 -17.70
C ILE A 534 12.78 -16.38 -17.35
N ASP A 535 12.56 -15.58 -16.32
CA ASP A 535 13.60 -14.78 -15.67
C ASP A 535 13.55 -15.02 -14.17
N PHE A 536 14.46 -15.85 -13.67
CA PHE A 536 14.63 -16.04 -12.24
C PHE A 536 15.72 -15.13 -11.75
N GLN A 537 15.71 -14.70 -10.51
CA GLN A 537 16.81 -13.97 -9.89
C GLN A 537 16.87 -14.40 -8.42
N GLN A 538 17.95 -15.06 -8.01
CA GLN A 538 18.04 -15.64 -6.66
C GLN A 538 16.79 -16.50 -6.37
N VAL A 539 16.61 -17.55 -7.17
CA VAL A 539 15.55 -18.54 -7.01
C VAL A 539 16.19 -19.87 -6.67
N VAL A 540 15.62 -20.62 -5.71
CA VAL A 540 16.16 -21.89 -5.21
C VAL A 540 15.12 -22.99 -5.36
N PHE A 541 15.60 -24.18 -5.73
CA PHE A 541 14.81 -25.41 -5.81
C PHE A 541 15.35 -26.41 -4.79
N PRO A 542 14.58 -26.82 -3.77
CA PRO A 542 15.07 -27.72 -2.71
C PRO A 542 15.52 -29.12 -3.15
N GLN A 543 15.33 -29.49 -4.42
CA GLN A 543 15.69 -30.79 -4.99
C GLN A 543 16.45 -30.68 -6.32
N ASP A 544 16.96 -29.49 -6.67
CA ASP A 544 17.66 -29.23 -7.95
C ASP A 544 16.84 -29.60 -9.21
N ASP A 545 15.51 -29.43 -9.13
CA ASP A 545 14.54 -29.81 -10.17
C ASP A 545 14.49 -28.87 -11.41
N TYR A 546 15.53 -28.05 -11.64
CA TYR A 546 15.58 -27.09 -12.75
C TYR A 546 15.42 -27.76 -14.11
N ASP A 547 16.13 -28.87 -14.35
CA ASP A 547 16.09 -29.63 -15.60
C ASP A 547 14.67 -30.10 -15.90
N ARG A 548 13.95 -30.57 -14.88
CA ARG A 548 12.57 -31.03 -14.99
C ARG A 548 11.61 -29.90 -15.31
N LEU A 549 11.80 -28.73 -14.68
CA LEU A 549 11.00 -27.54 -14.98
C LEU A 549 11.22 -27.06 -16.42
N ILE A 550 12.48 -26.95 -16.85
CA ILE A 550 12.86 -26.49 -18.19
C ILE A 550 12.34 -27.46 -19.25
N ALA A 551 12.52 -28.76 -19.06
CA ALA A 551 11.99 -29.79 -19.96
C ALA A 551 10.46 -29.76 -20.06
N GLY A 552 9.79 -29.34 -18.97
CA GLY A 552 8.34 -29.11 -18.92
C GLY A 552 7.86 -27.82 -19.63
N CYS A 553 8.77 -27.01 -20.18
CA CYS A 553 8.45 -25.75 -20.87
C CYS A 553 8.84 -25.83 -22.37
N PRO A 554 8.07 -26.56 -23.20
CA PRO A 554 8.46 -26.86 -24.59
C PRO A 554 8.52 -25.64 -25.53
N LEU A 555 7.87 -24.52 -25.16
CA LEU A 555 7.83 -23.29 -25.95
C LEU A 555 8.83 -22.23 -25.49
N LEU A 556 9.76 -22.57 -24.59
CA LEU A 556 10.71 -21.63 -23.99
C LEU A 556 11.63 -21.00 -25.07
N GLU A 557 11.61 -19.67 -25.17
CA GLU A 557 12.41 -18.86 -26.09
C GLU A 557 13.51 -18.06 -25.37
N THR A 558 13.31 -17.70 -24.09
CA THR A 558 14.29 -16.99 -23.25
C THR A 558 14.37 -17.63 -21.87
N LEU A 559 15.59 -17.83 -21.37
CA LEU A 559 15.89 -18.33 -20.04
C LEU A 559 16.98 -17.48 -19.38
N THR A 560 16.69 -16.89 -18.23
CA THR A 560 17.64 -16.19 -17.36
C THR A 560 17.69 -16.90 -16.00
N LEU A 561 18.90 -17.30 -15.57
CA LEU A 561 19.17 -18.00 -14.31
C LEU A 561 20.41 -17.39 -13.60
N PRO A 562 20.28 -16.29 -12.85
CA PRO A 562 21.30 -15.68 -12.02
C PRO A 562 21.33 -16.23 -10.61
N SER A 563 22.55 -16.35 -10.08
CA SER A 563 22.87 -17.01 -8.82
C SER A 563 22.46 -18.50 -8.78
N TYR A 564 22.78 -19.25 -9.85
CA TYR A 564 22.61 -20.70 -9.90
C TYR A 564 23.75 -21.42 -9.18
N ASP A 565 23.46 -22.07 -8.05
CA ASP A 565 24.46 -22.76 -7.21
C ASP A 565 24.27 -24.28 -7.30
N SER A 566 24.72 -24.90 -8.39
CA SER A 566 24.74 -26.37 -8.51
C SER A 566 25.84 -26.84 -9.45
N ILE A 567 26.33 -28.06 -9.23
CA ILE A 567 27.50 -28.58 -9.94
C ILE A 567 27.26 -28.76 -11.44
N GLU A 568 26.07 -29.19 -11.87
CA GLU A 568 25.74 -29.53 -13.27
C GLU A 568 24.35 -29.00 -13.66
N LEU A 569 24.25 -28.31 -14.81
CA LEU A 569 23.02 -27.77 -15.37
C LEU A 569 22.78 -28.29 -16.80
N THR A 570 21.72 -29.05 -17.04
CA THR A 570 21.40 -29.55 -18.39
C THR A 570 20.15 -28.88 -18.96
N ILE A 571 20.34 -28.01 -19.96
CA ILE A 571 19.25 -27.27 -20.59
C ILE A 571 18.78 -28.01 -21.84
N HIS A 572 17.57 -28.57 -21.76
CA HIS A 572 16.88 -29.18 -22.90
C HIS A 572 15.71 -28.33 -23.40
N ALA A 573 15.97 -27.37 -24.29
CA ALA A 573 14.98 -26.39 -24.76
C ALA A 573 15.06 -26.13 -26.29
N PRO A 574 14.23 -26.81 -27.10
CA PRO A 574 14.35 -26.79 -28.57
C PRO A 574 14.06 -25.44 -29.22
N ASN A 575 13.29 -24.58 -28.56
CA ASN A 575 12.91 -23.27 -29.06
C ASN A 575 13.73 -22.11 -28.46
N LEU A 576 14.73 -22.41 -27.62
CA LEU A 576 15.49 -21.41 -26.88
C LEU A 576 16.34 -20.56 -27.83
N LYS A 577 16.21 -19.23 -27.70
CA LYS A 577 16.91 -18.22 -28.51
C LYS A 577 17.89 -17.40 -27.67
N TYR A 578 17.57 -17.15 -26.41
CA TYR A 578 18.36 -16.31 -25.51
C TYR A 578 18.57 -17.03 -24.18
N LEU A 579 19.82 -17.16 -23.77
CA LEU A 579 20.19 -17.78 -22.50
C LEU A 579 21.10 -16.84 -21.72
N THR A 580 20.76 -16.61 -20.45
CA THR A 580 21.62 -15.96 -19.48
C THR A 580 21.74 -16.89 -18.28
N VAL A 581 22.96 -17.25 -17.89
CA VAL A 581 23.23 -18.03 -16.67
C VAL A 581 24.28 -17.27 -15.88
N ASP A 582 24.04 -17.06 -14.60
CA ASP A 582 24.97 -16.44 -13.66
C ASP A 582 24.99 -17.32 -12.39
N GLY A 583 26.13 -17.67 -11.82
CA GLY A 583 26.20 -18.46 -10.59
C GLY A 583 27.47 -19.30 -10.40
N GLU A 584 27.42 -20.25 -9.44
CA GLU A 584 28.48 -21.21 -9.14
C GLU A 584 28.14 -22.61 -9.72
N PHE A 585 28.72 -22.98 -10.86
CA PHE A 585 28.52 -24.30 -11.48
C PHE A 585 29.78 -24.83 -12.20
N MET A 586 29.92 -26.16 -12.25
CA MET A 586 31.05 -26.83 -12.90
C MET A 586 30.74 -27.25 -14.35
N GLU A 587 29.50 -27.68 -14.61
CA GLU A 587 29.03 -28.15 -15.93
C GLU A 587 27.66 -27.54 -16.32
N LEU A 588 27.47 -27.24 -17.60
CA LEU A 588 26.36 -26.56 -18.28
C LEU A 588 26.31 -27.19 -19.67
N CYS A 589 25.33 -28.06 -19.86
CA CYS A 589 25.13 -28.81 -21.08
C CYS A 589 23.92 -28.27 -21.83
N LEU A 590 24.14 -27.71 -23.02
CA LEU A 590 23.08 -27.23 -23.90
C LEU A 590 22.62 -28.35 -24.84
N ALA A 591 21.68 -29.17 -24.36
CA ALA A 591 21.14 -30.29 -25.11
C ALA A 591 19.97 -29.84 -26.00
N HIS A 592 20.04 -30.10 -27.30
CA HIS A 592 18.93 -29.85 -28.24
C HIS A 592 18.39 -28.40 -28.22
N THR A 593 19.26 -27.38 -28.30
CA THR A 593 18.91 -25.95 -28.38
C THR A 593 19.31 -25.30 -29.74
N PRO A 594 18.72 -25.73 -30.88
CA PRO A 594 19.19 -25.34 -32.21
C PRO A 594 18.94 -23.87 -32.59
N LEU A 595 18.00 -23.20 -31.93
CA LEU A 595 17.61 -21.82 -32.24
C LEU A 595 18.37 -20.75 -31.44
N LEU A 596 19.38 -21.14 -30.67
CA LEU A 596 20.09 -20.25 -29.75
C LEU A 596 20.87 -19.17 -30.51
N VAL A 597 20.54 -17.91 -30.24
CA VAL A 597 21.08 -16.71 -30.89
C VAL A 597 22.08 -15.98 -30.00
N ALA A 598 21.82 -15.88 -28.69
CA ALA A 598 22.74 -15.24 -27.76
C ALA A 598 22.82 -16.01 -26.44
N VAL A 599 24.04 -16.03 -25.88
CA VAL A 599 24.37 -16.65 -24.60
C VAL A 599 25.16 -15.65 -23.76
N ASN A 600 24.76 -15.48 -22.52
CA ASN A 600 25.48 -14.72 -21.50
C ASN A 600 25.76 -15.67 -20.32
N ILE A 601 27.03 -15.87 -19.98
CA ILE A 601 27.44 -16.74 -18.88
C ILE A 601 28.33 -15.95 -17.92
N ASN A 602 27.85 -15.73 -16.72
CA ASN A 602 28.67 -15.17 -15.64
C ASN A 602 28.99 -16.28 -14.63
N LEU A 603 30.25 -16.44 -14.28
CA LEU A 603 30.67 -17.42 -13.28
C LEU A 603 31.36 -16.69 -12.13
N TYR A 604 30.98 -17.03 -10.90
CA TYR A 604 31.67 -16.61 -9.68
C TYR A 604 32.09 -17.86 -8.90
N MET A 605 33.22 -17.82 -8.18
CA MET A 605 33.70 -18.96 -7.39
C MET A 605 34.01 -18.52 -5.96
N SER A 606 33.34 -19.13 -4.99
CA SER A 606 33.65 -19.01 -3.57
C SER A 606 34.87 -19.87 -3.15
N ASP A 607 35.58 -19.44 -2.09
CA ASP A 607 36.75 -20.16 -1.53
C ASP A 607 36.43 -21.62 -1.16
N HIS A 608 35.17 -21.93 -0.84
CA HIS A 608 34.71 -23.28 -0.50
C HIS A 608 34.72 -24.26 -1.69
N ILE A 609 34.41 -23.80 -2.90
CA ILE A 609 34.53 -24.63 -4.11
C ILE A 609 36.00 -24.82 -4.48
N VAL A 610 36.83 -23.79 -4.28
CA VAL A 610 38.29 -23.88 -4.48
C VAL A 610 38.89 -24.98 -3.60
N GLU A 611 38.52 -25.05 -2.31
CA GLU A 611 38.96 -26.12 -1.41
C GLU A 611 38.43 -27.52 -1.80
N HIS A 612 37.19 -27.62 -2.30
CA HIS A 612 36.63 -28.89 -2.83
C HIS A 612 37.36 -29.36 -4.10
N LEU A 613 37.77 -28.44 -4.96
CA LEU A 613 38.59 -28.71 -6.14
C LEU A 613 40.01 -29.17 -5.76
N GLU A 614 40.57 -28.65 -4.66
CA GLU A 614 41.90 -29.06 -4.17
C GLU A 614 41.89 -30.42 -3.44
N GLN A 615 40.77 -30.79 -2.79
CA GLN A 615 40.66 -32.04 -2.01
C GLN A 615 40.15 -33.25 -2.82
N SER A 616 39.45 -33.03 -3.93
CA SER A 616 38.91 -34.11 -4.76
C SER A 616 39.98 -34.66 -5.71
N SER A 617 40.70 -35.69 -5.27
CA SER A 617 41.71 -36.45 -6.04
C SER A 617 41.20 -37.15 -7.32
N SER A 618 39.95 -36.90 -7.72
CA SER A 618 39.32 -37.40 -8.95
C SER A 618 38.71 -36.30 -9.84
N CYS A 619 38.79 -35.03 -9.45
CA CYS A 619 38.42 -33.92 -10.31
C CYS A 619 39.59 -33.63 -11.25
N ASN A 620 39.61 -34.35 -12.36
CA ASN A 620 40.28 -33.85 -13.56
C ASN A 620 39.72 -32.44 -13.83
N LEU A 621 40.55 -31.41 -13.70
CA LEU A 621 40.27 -30.10 -14.29
C LEU A 621 39.95 -30.23 -15.80
N ASP A 622 40.38 -31.33 -16.44
CA ASP A 622 39.94 -31.79 -17.77
C ASP A 622 38.45 -32.23 -17.84
N LYS A 623 37.64 -32.05 -16.80
CA LYS A 623 36.18 -32.27 -16.83
C LYS A 623 35.38 -31.00 -16.61
N CYS A 624 35.99 -29.88 -16.19
CA CYS A 624 35.36 -28.56 -16.24
C CYS A 624 35.23 -28.04 -17.70
N PHE A 625 34.97 -28.94 -18.65
CA PHE A 625 34.66 -28.60 -20.02
C PHE A 625 33.18 -28.29 -20.10
N LEU A 626 32.88 -27.04 -19.84
CA LEU A 626 31.68 -26.45 -20.37
C LEU A 626 31.74 -26.46 -21.89
N VAL A 627 31.06 -27.46 -22.43
CA VAL A 627 30.53 -27.53 -23.79
C VAL A 627 29.49 -26.41 -23.92
N VAL A 628 29.93 -25.16 -23.82
CA VAL A 628 29.15 -24.04 -24.30
C VAL A 628 29.15 -24.25 -25.81
N LEU A 629 28.00 -24.69 -26.32
CA LEU A 629 27.54 -24.64 -27.71
C LEU A 629 27.55 -25.98 -28.47
N PRO A 630 26.48 -26.20 -29.26
CA PRO A 630 25.91 -27.52 -29.44
C PRO A 630 26.75 -28.38 -30.38
N SER A 631 26.69 -29.69 -30.15
CA SER A 631 27.20 -30.73 -31.05
C SER A 631 26.53 -30.73 -32.44
N SER A 632 25.59 -29.82 -32.73
CA SER A 632 25.03 -29.65 -34.08
C SER A 632 24.30 -28.32 -34.29
N ARG A 633 24.76 -27.53 -35.26
CA ARG A 633 23.98 -26.56 -36.09
C ARG A 633 23.31 -25.36 -35.39
N GLY A 634 23.85 -24.84 -34.28
CA GLY A 634 23.33 -23.62 -33.63
C GLY A 634 23.71 -22.31 -34.34
N TRP A 635 22.82 -21.31 -34.29
CA TRP A 635 22.95 -19.96 -34.88
C TRP A 635 23.47 -18.92 -33.87
N LEU A 636 24.43 -19.28 -33.01
CA LEU A 636 24.88 -18.35 -31.97
C LEU A 636 25.62 -17.15 -32.59
N GLY A 637 25.05 -15.97 -32.44
CA GLY A 637 25.58 -14.70 -32.93
C GLY A 637 26.32 -13.86 -31.90
N ARG A 638 26.04 -14.03 -30.60
CA ARG A 638 26.64 -13.21 -29.52
C ARG A 638 26.92 -14.06 -28.26
N CYS A 639 28.09 -13.84 -27.65
CA CYS A 639 28.54 -14.50 -26.43
C CYS A 639 29.08 -13.46 -25.44
N THR A 640 28.70 -13.58 -24.17
CA THR A 640 29.21 -12.75 -23.07
C THR A 640 29.70 -13.65 -21.92
N LEU A 641 30.92 -13.42 -21.40
CA LEU A 641 31.57 -14.23 -20.34
C LEU A 641 32.18 -13.36 -19.21
N SER A 642 32.19 -13.82 -17.95
CA SER A 642 32.81 -13.12 -16.79
C SER A 642 33.82 -13.95 -15.95
N ARG A 643 34.47 -13.26 -14.99
CA ARG A 643 35.72 -13.51 -14.22
C ARG A 643 36.18 -14.93 -13.87
N TYR A 644 35.31 -15.91 -13.62
CA TYR A 644 35.76 -17.25 -13.19
C TYR A 644 35.64 -18.34 -14.24
N TYR A 645 35.26 -18.00 -15.47
CA TYR A 645 35.24 -18.95 -16.59
C TYR A 645 36.62 -19.55 -16.89
N PHE A 646 37.69 -18.89 -16.49
CA PHE A 646 39.01 -19.10 -17.07
C PHE A 646 40.04 -19.81 -16.19
N VAL A 647 39.77 -19.93 -14.88
CA VAL A 647 40.68 -20.58 -13.92
C VAL A 647 40.69 -22.12 -14.07
N SER A 648 39.74 -22.70 -14.81
CA SER A 648 39.54 -24.15 -14.91
C SER A 648 39.99 -24.80 -16.23
N VAL A 649 40.52 -24.05 -17.21
CA VAL A 649 40.98 -24.63 -18.49
C VAL A 649 42.41 -25.15 -18.37
N GLY A 650 42.53 -26.32 -17.75
CA GLY A 650 43.67 -27.21 -17.88
C GLY A 650 43.71 -27.83 -19.28
N ILE A 651 44.92 -27.93 -19.83
CA ILE A 651 45.23 -28.39 -21.18
C ILE A 651 44.85 -29.86 -21.36
N GLY A 652 43.68 -30.12 -21.92
CA GLY A 652 43.36 -31.41 -22.53
C GLY A 652 43.85 -31.44 -23.98
N HIS A 653 45.14 -31.75 -24.19
CA HIS A 653 45.65 -32.10 -25.51
C HIS A 653 44.80 -33.23 -26.12
N GLY A 654 43.92 -32.92 -27.08
CA GLY A 654 43.31 -33.94 -27.93
C GLY A 654 41.82 -33.84 -28.27
N ARG A 655 41.06 -32.82 -27.83
CA ARG A 655 39.68 -32.61 -28.33
C ARG A 655 39.65 -31.56 -29.44
N SER A 656 39.02 -31.93 -30.56
CA SER A 656 38.83 -31.12 -31.76
C SER A 656 38.32 -29.71 -31.40
N LEU A 657 39.10 -28.69 -31.76
CA LEU A 657 38.75 -27.28 -31.65
C LEU A 657 37.43 -27.04 -32.38
N MET A 658 36.39 -26.64 -31.64
CA MET A 658 35.10 -26.23 -32.21
C MET A 658 35.27 -24.86 -32.87
N THR A 659 34.86 -24.70 -34.12
CA THR A 659 34.82 -23.40 -34.82
C THR A 659 33.45 -22.76 -34.66
N TYR A 660 33.41 -21.50 -34.22
CA TYR A 660 32.18 -20.74 -33.96
C TYR A 660 31.71 -20.00 -35.22
N HIS A 661 31.16 -20.75 -36.18
CA HIS A 661 30.84 -20.26 -37.52
C HIS A 661 29.84 -19.09 -37.61
N HIS A 662 29.12 -18.75 -36.54
CA HIS A 662 28.10 -17.69 -36.54
C HIS A 662 28.39 -16.56 -35.55
N LEU A 663 29.42 -16.71 -34.69
CA LEU A 663 29.68 -15.78 -33.59
C LEU A 663 30.25 -14.48 -34.13
N LYS A 664 29.54 -13.37 -33.88
CA LYS A 664 29.86 -12.02 -34.39
C LYS A 664 30.23 -11.04 -33.29
N TYR A 665 29.83 -11.31 -32.05
CA TYR A 665 30.01 -10.41 -30.91
C TYR A 665 30.52 -11.22 -29.72
N ILE A 666 31.67 -10.83 -29.17
CA ILE A 666 32.22 -11.37 -27.94
C ILE A 666 32.39 -10.23 -26.93
N GLU A 667 31.88 -10.42 -25.73
CA GLU A 667 32.04 -9.49 -24.60
C GLU A 667 32.59 -10.26 -23.40
N LEU A 668 33.74 -9.85 -22.88
CA LEU A 668 34.43 -10.50 -21.78
C LEU A 668 34.59 -9.49 -20.65
N TYR A 669 34.25 -9.86 -19.43
CA TYR A 669 34.30 -8.98 -18.27
C TYR A 669 35.24 -9.53 -17.20
N GLU A 670 36.01 -8.61 -16.59
CA GLU A 670 36.99 -8.91 -15.54
C GLU A 670 38.02 -10.00 -15.90
N VAL A 671 38.55 -9.97 -17.12
CA VAL A 671 39.59 -10.91 -17.56
C VAL A 671 40.86 -10.68 -16.76
N SER A 672 41.39 -11.72 -16.11
CA SER A 672 42.70 -11.67 -15.45
C SER A 672 43.82 -11.82 -16.47
N PHE A 673 44.61 -10.76 -16.63
CA PHE A 673 45.86 -10.80 -17.42
C PHE A 673 47.07 -11.26 -16.58
N GLU A 674 46.86 -11.57 -15.29
CA GLU A 674 47.86 -12.23 -14.44
C GLU A 674 47.83 -13.76 -14.61
N ASP A 675 46.70 -14.34 -15.04
CA ASP A 675 46.60 -15.77 -15.34
C ASP A 675 46.77 -16.01 -16.85
N LEU A 676 47.95 -16.51 -17.25
CA LEU A 676 48.24 -16.82 -18.65
C LEU A 676 47.33 -17.91 -19.25
N LYS A 677 46.72 -18.78 -18.42
CA LYS A 677 45.75 -19.78 -18.90
C LYS A 677 44.48 -19.09 -19.35
N GLU A 678 44.04 -18.08 -18.59
CA GLU A 678 42.87 -17.27 -18.92
C GLU A 678 43.05 -16.52 -20.25
N VAL A 679 44.20 -15.85 -20.41
CA VAL A 679 44.56 -15.18 -21.67
C VAL A 679 44.57 -16.16 -22.85
N SER A 680 45.08 -17.37 -22.67
CA SER A 680 45.11 -18.42 -23.71
C SER A 680 43.70 -18.85 -24.17
N VAL A 681 42.77 -19.02 -23.22
CA VAL A 681 41.37 -19.36 -23.54
C VAL A 681 40.68 -18.24 -24.30
N VAL A 682 40.89 -16.99 -23.88
CA VAL A 682 40.37 -15.81 -24.56
C VAL A 682 40.85 -15.77 -26.02
N LEU A 683 42.15 -15.98 -26.24
CA LEU A 683 42.73 -16.05 -27.59
C LEU A 683 42.12 -17.19 -28.40
N GLN A 684 41.97 -18.37 -27.82
CA GLN A 684 41.39 -19.52 -28.50
C GLN A 684 39.92 -19.29 -28.89
N LEU A 685 39.14 -18.59 -28.06
CA LEU A 685 37.77 -18.20 -28.36
C LEU A 685 37.72 -17.21 -29.54
N ILE A 686 38.58 -16.19 -29.52
CA ILE A 686 38.65 -15.17 -30.56
C ILE A 686 39.08 -15.78 -31.90
N VAL A 687 40.15 -16.57 -31.91
CA VAL A 687 40.73 -17.18 -33.12
C VAL A 687 39.78 -18.21 -33.74
N ASN A 688 39.03 -18.95 -32.94
CA ASN A 688 38.02 -19.90 -33.44
C ASN A 688 36.71 -19.24 -33.89
N SER A 689 36.60 -17.92 -33.87
CA SER A 689 35.38 -17.16 -34.23
C SER A 689 35.58 -16.39 -35.55
N PRO A 690 35.53 -17.07 -36.72
CA PRO A 690 35.94 -16.48 -37.99
C PRO A 690 35.05 -15.32 -38.47
N LEU A 691 33.83 -15.18 -37.96
CA LEU A 691 32.91 -14.07 -38.29
C LEU A 691 32.82 -13.00 -37.20
N LEU A 692 33.76 -12.98 -36.25
CA LEU A 692 33.78 -12.01 -35.16
C LEU A 692 33.92 -10.59 -35.71
N LYS A 693 32.96 -9.71 -35.36
CA LYS A 693 32.90 -8.30 -35.79
C LYS A 693 33.23 -7.33 -34.68
N THR A 694 32.84 -7.66 -33.45
CA THR A 694 33.05 -6.80 -32.28
C THR A 694 33.57 -7.61 -31.12
N LEU A 695 34.64 -7.12 -30.50
CA LEU A 695 35.23 -7.67 -29.28
C LEU A 695 35.23 -6.59 -28.20
N GLN A 696 34.72 -6.92 -27.02
CA GLN A 696 34.81 -6.10 -25.84
C GLN A 696 35.46 -6.90 -24.71
N VAL A 697 36.45 -6.31 -24.02
CA VAL A 697 37.15 -6.94 -22.91
C VAL A 697 37.33 -5.92 -21.78
N SER A 698 36.90 -6.26 -20.58
CA SER A 698 37.22 -5.52 -19.35
C SER A 698 38.29 -6.28 -18.58
N VAL A 699 39.33 -5.59 -18.11
CA VAL A 699 40.43 -6.18 -17.35
C VAL A 699 40.10 -6.22 -15.85
N SER A 700 40.47 -7.31 -15.16
CA SER A 700 40.32 -7.44 -13.70
C SER A 700 41.26 -6.49 -12.95
N THR A 701 40.79 -5.91 -11.85
CA THR A 701 41.55 -4.91 -11.06
C THR A 701 42.07 -5.42 -9.72
N ALA A 702 41.80 -6.68 -9.36
CA ALA A 702 42.11 -7.24 -8.05
C ALA A 702 43.56 -7.73 -7.91
N SER A 703 44.16 -7.49 -6.74
CA SER A 703 45.42 -8.08 -6.24
C SER A 703 46.61 -8.05 -7.23
N ARG A 704 47.24 -6.88 -7.37
CA ARG A 704 48.43 -6.68 -8.22
C ARG A 704 49.67 -7.38 -7.65
N THR A 705 50.05 -8.52 -8.20
CA THR A 705 51.34 -9.15 -7.87
C THR A 705 52.44 -8.72 -8.86
N LYS A 706 53.71 -8.93 -8.51
CA LYS A 706 54.84 -8.54 -9.38
C LYS A 706 54.94 -9.51 -10.57
N VAL A 707 55.03 -8.95 -11.78
CA VAL A 707 55.27 -9.67 -13.04
C VAL A 707 56.49 -10.60 -12.90
N GLU A 708 56.32 -11.88 -13.19
CA GLU A 708 57.40 -12.87 -13.19
C GLU A 708 58.08 -12.93 -14.58
N PRO A 709 59.36 -13.34 -14.68
CA PRO A 709 60.09 -13.38 -15.95
C PRO A 709 59.50 -14.32 -17.02
N GLU A 710 58.70 -15.31 -16.60
CA GLU A 710 58.03 -16.26 -17.49
C GLU A 710 56.87 -15.61 -18.27
N ASP A 711 56.23 -14.58 -17.71
CA ASP A 711 55.10 -13.85 -18.32
C ASP A 711 55.51 -13.09 -19.58
N LEU A 712 56.78 -12.67 -19.64
CA LEU A 712 57.35 -11.96 -20.80
C LEU A 712 57.57 -12.89 -22.01
N GLN A 713 57.63 -14.21 -21.83
CA GLN A 713 57.84 -15.19 -22.89
C GLN A 713 56.54 -15.84 -23.41
N PHE A 714 55.38 -15.48 -22.86
CA PHE A 714 54.09 -16.04 -23.26
C PHE A 714 53.81 -15.84 -24.75
N TRP A 715 54.03 -14.63 -25.25
CA TRP A 715 53.79 -14.25 -26.64
C TRP A 715 54.84 -14.81 -27.62
N ASP A 716 56.01 -15.24 -27.13
CA ASP A 716 57.09 -15.83 -27.95
C ASP A 716 56.92 -17.35 -28.17
N LYS A 717 55.99 -17.99 -27.45
CA LYS A 717 55.66 -19.42 -27.57
C LYS A 717 54.41 -19.59 -28.45
N ASN A 718 54.63 -19.35 -29.73
CA ASN A 718 53.67 -19.25 -30.85
C ASN A 718 52.61 -20.37 -30.91
N ALA A 719 51.37 -20.06 -30.54
CA ALA A 719 50.19 -20.86 -30.89
C ALA A 719 49.22 -20.14 -31.85
N PHE A 720 49.39 -18.83 -32.08
CA PHE A 720 48.40 -17.99 -32.76
C PHE A 720 48.94 -17.09 -33.88
N ASP A 721 50.22 -17.19 -34.26
CA ASP A 721 50.86 -16.35 -35.28
C ASP A 721 50.19 -16.40 -36.66
N ASP A 722 49.59 -17.54 -37.00
CA ASP A 722 48.89 -17.73 -38.29
C ASP A 722 47.41 -17.26 -38.23
N ALA A 723 46.91 -16.82 -37.07
CA ALA A 723 45.52 -16.44 -36.90
C ALA A 723 45.24 -15.08 -37.54
N THR A 724 44.22 -14.97 -38.41
CA THR A 724 43.78 -13.69 -38.95
C THR A 724 42.32 -13.42 -38.64
N LEU A 725 42.04 -12.27 -38.01
CA LEU A 725 40.71 -11.84 -37.58
C LEU A 725 40.03 -11.00 -38.68
N HIS A 726 39.63 -11.67 -39.76
CA HIS A 726 39.20 -11.03 -41.01
C HIS A 726 37.99 -10.10 -40.91
N GLU A 727 37.05 -10.35 -40.00
CA GLU A 727 35.80 -9.59 -39.89
C GLU A 727 35.79 -8.61 -38.72
N LEU A 728 36.85 -8.60 -37.88
CA LEU A 728 36.88 -7.81 -36.66
C LEU A 728 37.02 -6.32 -36.99
N LYS A 729 35.97 -5.55 -36.69
CA LYS A 729 35.85 -4.12 -37.00
C LYS A 729 36.00 -3.24 -35.77
N THR A 730 35.52 -3.68 -34.61
CA THR A 730 35.49 -2.86 -33.40
C THR A 730 36.06 -3.61 -32.21
N VAL A 731 37.01 -3.01 -31.51
CA VAL A 731 37.56 -3.52 -30.25
C VAL A 731 37.34 -2.48 -29.14
N LYS A 732 36.88 -2.91 -27.97
CA LYS A 732 36.78 -2.07 -26.77
C LYS A 732 37.48 -2.73 -25.61
N LEU A 733 38.44 -2.03 -25.03
CA LEU A 733 39.22 -2.48 -23.88
C LEU A 733 39.00 -1.50 -22.73
N SER A 734 38.58 -1.99 -21.58
CA SER A 734 38.39 -1.19 -20.35
C SER A 734 39.27 -1.68 -19.21
N ASP A 735 39.57 -0.76 -18.29
CA ASP A 735 40.34 -1.00 -17.06
C ASP A 735 41.79 -1.42 -17.27
N VAL A 736 42.34 -1.13 -18.46
CA VAL A 736 43.72 -1.51 -18.85
C VAL A 736 44.75 -0.77 -18.00
N SER A 737 45.70 -1.50 -17.43
CA SER A 737 46.69 -0.98 -16.49
C SER A 737 48.06 -0.73 -17.12
N GLY A 738 48.36 -1.37 -18.26
CA GLY A 738 49.62 -1.26 -19.00
C GLY A 738 50.60 -2.37 -18.70
N MET A 739 50.12 -3.48 -18.14
CA MET A 739 50.94 -4.66 -17.88
C MET A 739 51.49 -5.24 -19.20
N PRO A 740 52.71 -5.80 -19.23
CA PRO A 740 53.29 -6.35 -20.44
C PRO A 740 52.40 -7.35 -21.18
N VAL A 741 51.66 -8.20 -20.44
CA VAL A 741 50.75 -9.19 -21.01
C VAL A 741 49.52 -8.53 -21.67
N GLU A 742 48.95 -7.50 -21.04
CA GLU A 742 47.86 -6.70 -21.63
C GLU A 742 48.32 -5.99 -22.92
N MET A 743 49.53 -5.42 -22.89
CA MET A 743 50.13 -4.75 -24.04
C MET A 743 50.42 -5.73 -25.19
N GLY A 744 50.87 -6.94 -24.87
CA GLY A 744 51.01 -8.03 -25.83
C GLY A 744 49.68 -8.45 -26.45
N PHE A 745 48.60 -8.48 -25.68
CA PHE A 745 47.25 -8.79 -26.20
C PHE A 745 46.74 -7.70 -27.14
N ILE A 746 46.94 -6.42 -26.78
CA ILE A 746 46.60 -5.29 -27.66
C ILE A 746 47.40 -5.37 -28.96
N LYS A 747 48.71 -5.65 -28.86
CA LYS A 747 49.59 -5.83 -30.01
C LYS A 747 49.10 -6.96 -30.92
N PHE A 748 48.77 -8.12 -30.35
CA PHE A 748 48.21 -9.25 -31.08
C PHE A 748 46.96 -8.84 -31.87
N LEU A 749 45.99 -8.17 -31.24
CA LEU A 749 44.77 -7.73 -31.92
C LEU A 749 45.06 -6.74 -33.06
N LEU A 750 45.99 -5.80 -32.87
CA LEU A 750 46.37 -4.83 -33.92
C LEU A 750 47.09 -5.49 -35.10
N GLU A 751 47.97 -6.47 -34.84
CA GLU A 751 48.76 -7.15 -35.86
C GLU A 751 47.96 -8.18 -36.67
N HIS A 752 46.85 -8.70 -36.12
CA HIS A 752 46.09 -9.80 -36.76
C HIS A 752 44.69 -9.39 -37.24
N SER A 753 44.29 -8.11 -37.13
CA SER A 753 42.95 -7.62 -37.51
C SER A 753 43.00 -6.65 -38.72
N PRO A 754 42.99 -7.16 -39.97
CA PRO A 754 43.15 -6.33 -41.17
C PRO A 754 41.94 -5.42 -41.49
N CYS A 755 40.76 -5.72 -40.93
CA CYS A 755 39.53 -4.95 -41.14
C CYS A 755 39.12 -4.10 -39.92
N LEU A 756 40.01 -3.94 -38.95
CA LEU A 756 39.75 -3.15 -37.75
C LEU A 756 39.53 -1.68 -38.12
N GLU A 757 38.39 -1.12 -37.73
CA GLU A 757 38.00 0.26 -37.96
C GLU A 757 38.28 1.11 -36.72
N GLU A 758 37.96 0.59 -35.52
CA GLU A 758 38.10 1.31 -34.26
C GLU A 758 38.55 0.38 -33.12
N MET A 759 39.54 0.81 -32.35
CA MET A 759 39.94 0.24 -31.08
C MET A 759 39.88 1.31 -30.00
N THR A 760 38.99 1.13 -29.03
CA THR A 760 38.86 2.01 -27.88
C THR A 760 39.59 1.43 -26.68
N ILE A 761 40.44 2.22 -26.01
CA ILE A 761 41.14 1.82 -24.79
C ILE A 761 40.78 2.81 -23.67
N ARG A 762 40.29 2.28 -22.55
CA ARG A 762 40.03 3.02 -21.32
C ARG A 762 40.97 2.50 -20.22
N PRO A 763 41.93 3.31 -19.74
CA PRO A 763 42.87 2.90 -18.70
C PRO A 763 42.24 2.92 -17.30
N THR A 764 42.77 2.13 -16.36
CA THR A 764 42.25 2.00 -14.97
C THR A 764 42.44 3.25 -14.11
N ASN A 765 43.56 3.95 -14.23
CA ASN A 765 43.89 5.20 -13.51
C ASN A 765 44.86 6.03 -14.35
N MET A 766 44.69 7.36 -14.36
CA MET A 766 45.63 8.28 -15.02
C MET A 766 46.86 8.48 -14.13
N THR A 767 47.94 7.76 -14.42
CA THR A 767 49.27 7.92 -13.80
C THR A 767 50.34 8.07 -14.89
N ASP A 768 51.60 8.31 -14.54
CA ASP A 768 52.72 8.33 -15.51
C ASP A 768 52.79 7.04 -16.36
N ALA A 769 52.28 5.92 -15.84
CA ALA A 769 52.15 4.65 -16.56
C ALA A 769 51.20 4.73 -17.78
N SER A 770 50.14 5.53 -17.72
CA SER A 770 49.19 5.72 -18.84
C SER A 770 49.81 6.47 -20.02
N VAL A 771 50.75 7.38 -19.74
CA VAL A 771 51.50 8.10 -20.78
C VAL A 771 52.52 7.16 -21.43
N SER A 772 53.19 6.30 -20.65
CA SER A 772 54.09 5.27 -21.19
C SER A 772 53.37 4.29 -22.12
N MET A 773 52.16 3.85 -21.72
CA MET A 773 51.31 2.97 -22.52
C MET A 773 50.96 3.61 -23.88
N LEU A 774 50.61 4.90 -23.91
CA LEU A 774 50.30 5.63 -25.14
C LEU A 774 51.50 5.68 -26.10
N VAL A 775 52.71 5.91 -25.58
CA VAL A 775 53.95 5.93 -26.36
C VAL A 775 54.23 4.55 -26.96
N GLU A 776 54.07 3.50 -26.15
CA GLU A 776 54.29 2.12 -26.60
C GLU A 776 53.28 1.70 -27.67
N LEU A 777 51.99 2.01 -27.51
CA LEU A 777 50.94 1.70 -28.50
C LEU A 777 51.13 2.41 -29.84
N ALA A 778 51.71 3.61 -29.83
CA ALA A 778 52.07 4.32 -31.06
C ALA A 778 53.15 3.58 -31.87
N SER A 779 53.95 2.71 -31.23
CA SER A 779 54.99 1.91 -31.88
C SER A 779 54.49 0.60 -32.48
N PHE A 780 53.29 0.14 -32.10
CA PHE A 780 52.76 -1.15 -32.55
C PHE A 780 52.35 -1.11 -34.02
N ARG A 781 52.69 -2.19 -34.75
CA ARG A 781 52.26 -2.36 -36.14
C ARG A 781 50.76 -2.67 -36.18
N ARG A 782 50.09 -2.17 -37.22
CA ARG A 782 48.66 -2.39 -37.45
C ARG A 782 48.47 -3.09 -38.79
N ALA A 783 47.71 -4.18 -38.81
CA ALA A 783 47.32 -4.84 -40.05
C ALA A 783 46.30 -4.00 -40.83
N SER A 784 45.38 -3.33 -40.13
CA SER A 784 44.44 -2.41 -40.75
C SER A 784 45.04 -0.99 -40.89
N PRO A 785 45.12 -0.43 -42.10
CA PRO A 785 45.55 0.95 -42.30
C PRO A 785 44.48 1.99 -41.89
N GLN A 786 43.24 1.54 -41.64
CA GLN A 786 42.10 2.41 -41.28
C GLN A 786 41.78 2.39 -39.79
N ALA A 787 42.46 1.53 -39.01
CA ALA A 787 42.20 1.39 -37.58
C ALA A 787 42.54 2.67 -36.81
N SER A 788 41.50 3.30 -36.26
CA SER A 788 41.61 4.37 -35.26
C SER A 788 41.80 3.76 -33.88
N VAL A 789 42.82 4.17 -33.14
CA VAL A 789 43.00 3.80 -31.72
C VAL A 789 42.64 5.03 -30.89
N VAL A 790 41.54 4.94 -30.15
CA VAL A 790 40.96 6.05 -29.38
C VAL A 790 41.12 5.78 -27.90
N PHE A 791 41.70 6.73 -27.19
CA PHE A 791 41.77 6.73 -25.73
C PHE A 791 40.64 7.58 -25.16
N ILE A 792 39.73 6.95 -24.40
CA ILE A 792 38.56 7.64 -23.82
C ILE A 792 38.83 7.97 -22.35
N HIS A 793 38.57 9.24 -22.00
CA HIS A 793 38.64 9.80 -20.66
C HIS A 793 37.24 10.29 -20.26
N ASP A 794 36.74 9.93 -19.07
CA ASP A 794 35.54 10.57 -18.51
C ASP A 794 35.93 11.86 -17.78
N PRO A 795 35.38 13.04 -18.15
CA PRO A 795 35.64 14.26 -17.39
C PRO A 795 35.10 14.07 -15.96
N MET A 796 35.98 14.21 -14.96
CA MET A 796 35.62 14.19 -13.53
C MET A 796 34.57 15.24 -13.19
#